data_AF-A0A0D3V820-F1
#
_entry.id   AF-A0A0D3V820-F1
#
_cell.length_a   1.000
_cell.length_b   1.000
_cell.length_c   1.000
_cell.angle_alpha   90.00
_cell.angle_beta   90.00
_cell.angle_gamma   90.00
#
_symmetry.space_group_name_H-M   'P 1'
#
loop_
_entity.id
_entity.type
_entity.pdbx_description
1 polymer ?
#
loop_
_entity_poly.entity_id
_entity_poly.type
_entity_poly.pdbx_seq_one_letter_code
_entity_poly.pdbx_strand_id
1 'polypeptide(L)'
;MHSMNEEFRDHADTWYRLAEQKAAQYFASLSVQLMEKTYVPKLTEDFQLWKRNHIHHHSWLSFFSRRKRKPDSMDYHRYIQWLNYTGKLDDYLDRSVSYIYMRDLGKALDSPDTQTRIQRVVADIKNHLIHSTATNGGNPPEVMSLAGLYRKAQKEGIETDMIWVINKLGTVSSHLPKEMNAEHAQRKLIKIIIGVILHAVEEMDDEISPAERALRLGEAIRLGYSYGLAYPFIDDLLDSGVLTAQEKEHFSRMIRTALLTGSVPELGEWARNNMDMIQYVHSELRDAFEYIKDHQRPETQKTFFEQSYVFFHSQEMDRVKDLSHADYTNEELFIPIILKSSSSRLIVRSVISAPVDEGFDNRTFFYGIYNQLADDFADMFDDMKDGAVTPYTYYLKYHNLRSDLINPFELYWTVISYLIHNVYHSDAKTREVILGRAINGLKRCKERIGTEKYNEIMEVFASGNPEFNRLVQHMVLKADDVDFFDKLLRDQMITNLKNDRKEKKDFFEMIKTVRHQVNNILQIPKDKGIPPMKEPLIDAANYSLEGEGKRIRPILTWVMGVNEYGLEASEIVPVLRSLEYMHTASLIFDDLPSQDNASTRRGRPTLHQVHDSATAELTGLFLIQKAIEEQSSLDHFDAKTVLTLMQYSAQKAEDMCMGQAMDLHSKGKALTLEQLNMICFYKTGIAFEASLVMPAILAEVKAPEITVLKKFAYHAGIAFQIKDDLLDLEGDLLLLGKHTGKDVENNNSTFVSILGQEGARKEMWEHYCLAMEALKEMPRNIVFLKHLLNYIVNRDR
;
A
#
# COMPACT_ATOMS: atom_id res chain seq x y z
N MET A 1 30.04 -15.41 -22.08
CA MET A 1 29.92 -15.35 -20.60
C MET A 1 31.24 -15.05 -19.90
N HIS A 2 32.38 -15.72 -20.20
CA HIS A 2 33.66 -15.37 -19.57
C HIS A 2 34.27 -14.03 -20.04
N SER A 3 34.13 -13.62 -21.32
CA SER A 3 34.66 -12.32 -21.79
C SER A 3 33.85 -11.11 -21.34
N MET A 4 32.57 -11.30 -20.98
CA MET A 4 31.69 -10.22 -20.52
C MET A 4 32.02 -9.81 -19.07
N ASN A 5 32.54 -10.75 -18.27
CA ASN A 5 32.86 -10.53 -16.85
C ASN A 5 34.12 -9.70 -16.60
N GLU A 6 35.09 -9.68 -17.53
CA GLU A 6 36.27 -8.79 -17.43
C GLU A 6 35.96 -7.37 -17.91
N GLU A 7 35.09 -7.21 -18.92
CA GLU A 7 34.67 -5.92 -19.46
C GLU A 7 34.03 -5.01 -18.39
N PHE A 8 33.10 -5.54 -17.58
CA PHE A 8 32.38 -4.73 -16.60
C PHE A 8 33.19 -4.25 -15.39
N ARG A 9 34.24 -4.97 -14.97
CA ARG A 9 35.08 -4.56 -13.83
C ARG A 9 35.93 -3.33 -14.15
N ASP A 10 36.61 -3.32 -15.30
CA ASP A 10 37.35 -2.15 -15.77
C ASP A 10 36.42 -0.98 -16.14
N HIS A 11 35.17 -1.29 -16.51
CA HIS A 11 34.16 -0.28 -16.83
C HIS A 11 33.60 0.41 -15.59
N ALA A 12 33.46 -0.25 -14.44
CA ALA A 12 32.85 0.34 -13.26
C ALA A 12 33.66 1.46 -12.61
N ASP A 13 34.98 1.28 -12.47
CA ASP A 13 35.88 2.34 -12.04
C ASP A 13 35.88 3.50 -13.05
N THR A 14 35.67 3.21 -14.33
CA THR A 14 35.58 4.22 -15.38
C THR A 14 34.25 4.97 -15.32
N TRP A 15 33.13 4.28 -15.12
CA TRP A 15 31.79 4.83 -14.94
C TRP A 15 31.76 5.79 -13.75
N TYR A 16 32.24 5.35 -12.60
CA TYR A 16 32.26 6.17 -11.40
C TYR A 16 33.15 7.41 -11.60
N ARG A 17 34.37 7.24 -12.13
CA ARG A 17 35.28 8.37 -12.40
C ARG A 17 34.69 9.39 -13.36
N LEU A 18 34.00 8.96 -14.42
CA LEU A 18 33.35 9.88 -15.36
C LEU A 18 32.19 10.65 -14.70
N ALA A 19 31.36 9.95 -13.93
CA ALA A 19 30.27 10.57 -13.19
C ALA A 19 30.81 11.56 -12.14
N GLU A 20 31.85 11.15 -11.39
CA GLU A 20 32.55 11.96 -10.40
C GLU A 20 33.16 13.22 -11.03
N GLN A 21 33.81 13.11 -12.20
CA GLN A 21 34.33 14.26 -12.93
C GLN A 21 33.22 15.25 -13.31
N LYS A 22 32.07 14.76 -13.79
CA LYS A 22 30.92 15.60 -14.12
C LYS A 22 30.36 16.29 -12.87
N ALA A 23 30.24 15.57 -11.76
CA ALA A 23 29.80 16.12 -10.48
C ALA A 23 30.79 17.14 -9.89
N ALA A 24 32.09 16.88 -9.99
CA ALA A 24 33.15 17.80 -9.58
C ALA A 24 33.14 19.09 -10.40
N GLN A 25 32.96 19.01 -11.73
CA GLN A 25 32.82 20.18 -12.58
C GLN A 25 31.58 21.02 -12.22
N TYR A 26 30.45 20.35 -11.97
CA TYR A 26 29.24 21.03 -11.53
C TYR A 26 29.43 21.71 -10.16
N PHE A 27 30.00 20.98 -9.19
CA PHE A 27 30.29 21.49 -7.87
C PHE A 27 31.27 22.67 -7.89
N ALA A 28 32.30 22.62 -8.73
CA ALA A 28 33.23 23.72 -8.94
C ALA A 28 32.52 24.96 -9.51
N SER A 29 31.61 24.79 -10.47
CA SER A 29 30.80 25.89 -11.02
C SER A 29 29.91 26.54 -9.95
N LEU A 30 29.27 25.73 -9.10
CA LEU A 30 28.50 26.24 -7.96
C LEU A 30 29.39 26.95 -6.94
N SER A 31 30.56 26.40 -6.65
CA SER A 31 31.51 26.97 -5.68
C SER A 31 32.02 28.34 -6.12
N VAL A 32 32.32 28.52 -7.42
CA VAL A 32 32.69 29.85 -7.97
C VAL A 32 31.54 30.84 -7.81
N GLN A 33 30.31 30.45 -8.17
CA GLN A 33 29.15 31.34 -8.02
C GLN A 33 28.85 31.71 -6.56
N LEU A 34 29.09 30.78 -5.63
CA LEU A 34 28.95 31.01 -4.20
C LEU A 34 30.02 31.96 -3.68
N MET A 35 31.29 31.73 -4.01
CA MET A 35 32.42 32.59 -3.58
C MET A 35 32.27 34.02 -4.11
N GLU A 36 31.85 34.18 -5.37
CA GLU A 36 31.59 35.47 -5.99
C GLU A 36 30.22 36.07 -5.62
N LYS A 37 29.37 35.30 -4.91
CA LYS A 37 27.99 35.64 -4.52
C LYS A 37 27.11 36.09 -5.69
N THR A 38 27.36 35.59 -6.90
CA THR A 38 26.63 35.98 -8.12
C THR A 38 25.17 35.51 -8.12
N TYR A 39 24.82 34.52 -7.30
CA TYR A 39 23.44 34.06 -7.10
C TYR A 39 22.57 35.10 -6.37
N VAL A 40 23.14 35.95 -5.52
CA VAL A 40 22.38 36.90 -4.69
C VAL A 40 21.64 37.96 -5.51
N PRO A 41 22.28 38.73 -6.41
CA PRO A 41 21.57 39.74 -7.19
C PRO A 41 20.51 39.12 -8.10
N LYS A 42 20.81 37.96 -8.70
CA LYS A 42 19.89 37.19 -9.54
C LYS A 42 18.64 36.75 -8.78
N LEU A 43 18.81 36.07 -7.65
CA LEU A 43 17.67 35.63 -6.84
C LEU A 43 16.91 36.78 -6.19
N THR A 44 17.60 37.89 -5.89
CA THR A 44 16.92 39.09 -5.40
C THR A 44 15.91 39.60 -6.43
N GLU A 45 16.29 39.67 -7.70
CA GLU A 45 15.39 40.02 -8.81
C GLU A 45 14.25 39.00 -8.95
N ASP A 46 14.58 37.70 -8.94
CA ASP A 46 13.57 36.64 -9.03
C ASP A 46 12.55 36.70 -7.90
N PHE A 47 12.98 36.97 -6.67
CA PHE A 47 12.07 37.17 -5.54
C PHE A 47 11.22 38.43 -5.69
N GLN A 48 11.72 39.52 -6.30
CA GLN A 48 10.88 40.69 -6.59
C GLN A 48 9.78 40.38 -7.62
N LEU A 49 10.08 39.54 -8.61
CA LEU A 49 9.09 39.07 -9.58
C LEU A 49 8.08 38.13 -8.91
N TRP A 50 8.56 37.13 -8.16
CA TRP A 50 7.77 36.12 -7.46
C TRP A 50 6.83 36.73 -6.39
N LYS A 51 7.33 37.70 -5.63
CA LYS A 51 6.58 38.41 -4.57
C LYS A 51 5.26 39.00 -5.06
N ARG A 52 5.19 39.46 -6.32
CA ARG A 52 3.99 40.10 -6.90
C ARG A 52 2.75 39.20 -6.85
N ASN A 53 2.96 37.88 -6.93
CA ASN A 53 1.88 36.90 -6.96
C ASN A 53 1.54 36.34 -5.57
N HIS A 54 2.47 36.41 -4.60
CA HIS A 54 2.32 35.73 -3.30
C HIS A 54 2.18 36.65 -2.09
N ILE A 55 2.47 37.95 -2.22
CA ILE A 55 2.30 38.92 -1.14
C ILE A 55 1.22 39.91 -1.53
N HIS A 56 0.01 39.71 -1.01
CA HIS A 56 -1.09 40.64 -1.20
C HIS A 56 -1.06 41.75 -0.15
N HIS A 57 -1.04 43.01 -0.61
CA HIS A 57 -1.29 44.15 0.27
C HIS A 57 -2.78 44.21 0.60
N HIS A 58 -3.15 43.94 1.85
CA HIS A 58 -4.52 44.06 2.31
C HIS A 58 -5.01 45.51 2.18
N SER A 59 -5.97 45.74 1.28
CA SER A 59 -6.78 46.97 1.29
C SER A 59 -7.62 47.02 2.58
N TRP A 60 -7.74 48.21 3.17
CA TRP A 60 -8.49 48.47 4.41
C TRP A 60 -9.97 48.02 4.35
N LEU A 61 -10.50 47.76 3.15
CA LEU A 61 -11.86 47.27 2.91
C LEU A 61 -12.05 45.78 3.27
N SER A 62 -10.97 45.02 3.49
CA SER A 62 -11.05 43.58 3.84
C SER A 62 -11.53 43.29 5.27
N PHE A 63 -11.62 44.32 6.13
CA PHE A 63 -12.14 44.22 7.51
C PHE A 63 -13.62 43.82 7.56
N PHE A 64 -14.38 44.00 6.47
CA PHE A 64 -15.81 43.69 6.39
C PHE A 64 -16.14 42.33 5.77
N SER A 65 -15.15 41.55 5.33
CA SER A 65 -15.37 40.18 4.87
C SER A 65 -15.11 39.19 6.01
N ARG A 66 -16.14 38.42 6.41
CA ARG A 66 -15.96 37.20 7.23
C ARG A 66 -15.16 36.18 6.42
N ARG A 67 -13.83 36.31 6.35
CA ARG A 67 -12.96 35.24 5.84
C ARG A 67 -13.11 34.05 6.79
N LYS A 68 -13.71 32.95 6.31
CA LYS A 68 -13.63 31.67 7.01
C LYS A 68 -12.15 31.33 7.19
N ARG A 69 -11.74 31.10 8.44
CA ARG A 69 -10.36 30.72 8.82
C ARG A 69 -9.92 29.51 7.99
N LYS A 70 -8.68 29.53 7.46
CA LYS A 70 -8.08 28.39 6.74
C LYS A 70 -8.23 27.14 7.62
N PRO A 71 -8.95 26.10 7.17
CA PRO A 71 -9.10 24.87 7.95
C PRO A 71 -7.76 24.13 8.02
N ASP A 72 -7.60 23.29 9.04
CA ASP A 72 -6.43 22.41 9.15
C ASP A 72 -6.38 21.47 7.94
N SER A 73 -5.20 21.35 7.33
CA SER A 73 -4.94 20.41 6.23
C SER A 73 -5.16 18.94 6.62
N MET A 74 -5.18 18.62 7.92
CA MET A 74 -5.55 17.29 8.40
C MET A 74 -7.02 16.94 8.11
N ASP A 75 -7.90 17.95 7.97
CA ASP A 75 -9.26 17.77 7.48
C ASP A 75 -9.29 17.95 5.96
N TYR A 76 -8.79 16.93 5.27
CA TYR A 76 -8.64 16.86 3.81
C TYR A 76 -9.84 17.44 3.05
N HIS A 77 -11.05 17.00 3.42
CA HIS A 77 -12.29 17.36 2.74
C HIS A 77 -12.58 18.86 2.90
N ARG A 78 -12.53 19.38 4.13
CA ARG A 78 -12.76 20.80 4.38
C ARG A 78 -11.69 21.67 3.75
N TYR A 79 -10.45 21.18 3.67
CA TYR A 79 -9.35 21.90 3.03
C TYR A 79 -9.56 22.03 1.51
N ILE A 80 -9.88 20.94 0.81
CA ILE A 80 -10.17 20.96 -0.62
C ILE A 80 -11.42 21.80 -0.94
N GLN A 81 -12.49 21.68 -0.14
CA GLN A 81 -13.70 22.50 -0.31
C GLN A 81 -13.41 23.98 -0.10
N TRP A 82 -12.57 24.33 0.89
CA TRP A 82 -12.14 25.71 1.12
C TRP A 82 -11.32 26.25 -0.05
N LEU A 83 -10.37 25.47 -0.59
CA LEU A 83 -9.61 25.85 -1.78
C LEU A 83 -10.52 26.08 -2.98
N ASN A 84 -11.49 25.19 -3.21
CA ASN A 84 -12.44 25.33 -4.31
C ASN A 84 -13.33 26.58 -4.13
N TYR A 85 -13.89 26.77 -2.94
CA TYR A 85 -14.73 27.92 -2.61
C TYR A 85 -13.99 29.26 -2.72
N THR A 86 -12.70 29.29 -2.38
CA THR A 86 -11.86 30.49 -2.47
C THR A 86 -11.24 30.71 -3.84
N GLY A 87 -11.50 29.83 -4.82
CA GLY A 87 -10.94 29.91 -6.17
C GLY A 87 -9.45 29.58 -6.26
N LYS A 88 -8.87 28.97 -5.22
CA LYS A 88 -7.43 28.68 -5.10
C LYS A 88 -7.05 27.25 -5.52
N LEU A 89 -8.03 26.39 -5.78
CA LEU A 89 -7.78 24.98 -6.06
C LEU A 89 -6.99 24.77 -7.35
N ASP A 90 -7.28 25.53 -8.40
CA ASP A 90 -6.59 25.40 -9.70
C ASP A 90 -5.09 25.69 -9.57
N ASP A 91 -4.72 26.85 -9.00
CA ASP A 91 -3.31 27.22 -8.80
C ASP A 91 -2.58 26.29 -7.82
N TYR A 92 -3.30 25.73 -6.85
CA TYR A 92 -2.76 24.74 -5.91
C TYR A 92 -2.42 23.42 -6.62
N LEU A 93 -3.32 22.95 -7.49
CA LEU A 93 -3.12 21.74 -8.27
C LEU A 93 -2.08 21.94 -9.38
N ASP A 94 -2.16 23.02 -10.16
CA ASP A 94 -1.23 23.30 -11.27
C ASP A 94 0.21 23.31 -10.82
N ARG A 95 0.51 24.02 -9.73
CA ARG A 95 1.85 24.06 -9.17
C ARG A 95 2.33 22.69 -8.69
N SER A 96 1.44 21.88 -8.13
CA SER A 96 1.78 20.55 -7.64
C SER A 96 2.07 19.58 -8.78
N VAL A 97 1.24 19.61 -9.82
CA VAL A 97 1.44 18.80 -11.04
C VAL A 97 2.68 19.29 -11.79
N SER A 98 2.88 20.60 -11.94
CA SER A 98 4.08 21.19 -12.55
C SER A 98 5.35 20.78 -11.81
N TYR A 99 5.32 20.76 -10.47
CA TYR A 99 6.44 20.26 -9.68
C TYR A 99 6.72 18.79 -9.93
N ILE A 100 5.70 17.93 -10.07
CA ILE A 100 5.88 16.51 -10.41
C ILE A 100 6.49 16.36 -11.81
N TYR A 101 5.98 17.08 -12.80
CA TYR A 101 6.52 17.04 -14.18
C TYR A 101 7.98 17.51 -14.24
N MET A 102 8.32 18.56 -13.49
CA MET A 102 9.68 19.09 -13.44
C MET A 102 10.62 18.16 -12.66
N ARG A 103 10.22 17.71 -11.46
CA ARG A 103 11.06 16.92 -10.53
C ARG A 103 11.18 15.46 -10.95
N ASP A 104 10.05 14.82 -11.17
CA ASP A 104 9.98 13.36 -11.38
C ASP A 104 10.18 13.07 -12.86
N LEU A 105 9.48 13.78 -13.75
CA LEU A 105 9.54 13.55 -15.19
C LEU A 105 10.64 14.35 -15.91
N GLY A 106 11.38 15.21 -15.21
CA GLY A 106 12.49 16.00 -15.76
C GLY A 106 12.08 16.88 -16.96
N LYS A 107 10.82 17.30 -17.04
CA LYS A 107 10.28 18.10 -18.16
C LYS A 107 10.58 19.60 -17.96
N ALA A 108 10.73 20.31 -19.07
CA ALA A 108 10.81 21.77 -19.08
C ALA A 108 9.39 22.35 -19.11
N LEU A 109 9.11 23.32 -18.24
CA LEU A 109 7.74 23.84 -18.04
C LEU A 109 7.35 24.92 -19.06
N ASP A 110 8.28 25.37 -19.88
CA ASP A 110 8.09 26.28 -21.00
C ASP A 110 7.63 25.57 -22.28
N SER A 111 7.68 24.24 -22.32
CA SER A 111 7.18 23.43 -23.43
C SER A 111 5.64 23.50 -23.53
N PRO A 112 5.06 23.89 -24.68
CA PRO A 112 3.60 23.93 -24.86
C PRO A 112 2.92 22.58 -24.67
N ASP A 113 3.57 21.48 -25.09
CA ASP A 113 3.06 20.13 -24.89
C ASP A 113 2.98 19.79 -23.39
N THR A 114 4.06 20.05 -22.66
CA THR A 114 4.11 19.83 -21.21
C THR A 114 3.05 20.66 -20.48
N GLN A 115 2.84 21.92 -20.87
CA GLN A 115 1.78 22.75 -20.27
C GLN A 115 0.38 22.22 -20.55
N THR A 116 0.13 21.74 -21.77
CA THR A 116 -1.17 21.15 -22.15
C THR A 116 -1.45 19.88 -21.34
N ARG A 117 -0.44 19.02 -21.16
CA ARG A 117 -0.53 17.80 -20.34
C ARG A 117 -0.77 18.11 -18.87
N ILE A 118 -0.05 19.08 -18.31
CA ILE A 118 -0.27 19.54 -16.92
C ILE A 118 -1.71 20.00 -16.73
N GLN A 119 -2.25 20.84 -17.63
CA GLN A 119 -3.63 21.33 -17.54
C GLN A 119 -4.66 20.19 -17.59
N ARG A 120 -4.45 19.20 -18.46
CA ARG A 120 -5.31 18.00 -18.55
C ARG A 120 -5.32 17.23 -17.22
N VAL A 121 -4.13 16.94 -16.66
CA VAL A 121 -4.00 16.24 -15.36
C VAL A 121 -4.62 17.04 -14.21
N VAL A 122 -4.43 18.37 -14.19
CA VAL A 122 -5.05 19.25 -13.19
C VAL A 122 -6.57 19.18 -13.24
N ALA A 123 -7.16 19.25 -14.44
CA ALA A 123 -8.59 19.16 -14.63
C ALA A 123 -9.13 17.80 -14.17
N ASP A 124 -8.44 16.71 -14.51
CA ASP A 124 -8.81 15.35 -14.10
C ASP A 124 -8.78 15.19 -12.58
N ILE A 125 -7.70 15.64 -11.93
CA ILE A 125 -7.58 15.61 -10.46
C ILE A 125 -8.70 16.44 -9.83
N LYS A 126 -8.92 17.67 -10.31
CA LYS A 126 -9.96 18.56 -9.79
C LYS A 126 -11.35 17.92 -9.85
N ASN A 127 -11.71 17.32 -10.98
CA ASN A 127 -13.00 16.66 -11.15
C ASN A 127 -13.18 15.53 -10.13
N HIS A 128 -12.17 14.68 -9.93
CA HIS A 128 -12.22 13.61 -8.94
C HIS A 128 -12.32 14.13 -7.50
N LEU A 129 -11.56 15.17 -7.16
CA LEU A 129 -11.57 15.79 -5.84
C LEU A 129 -12.94 16.39 -5.51
N ILE A 130 -13.56 17.08 -6.46
CA ILE A 130 -14.87 17.70 -6.24
C ILE A 130 -15.96 16.63 -6.13
N HIS A 131 -15.98 15.64 -7.04
CA HIS A 131 -17.00 14.59 -7.00
C HIS A 131 -16.93 13.72 -5.74
N SER A 132 -15.74 13.33 -5.30
CA SER A 132 -15.57 12.52 -4.08
C SER A 132 -16.04 13.24 -2.80
N THR A 133 -15.85 14.56 -2.70
CA THR A 133 -16.33 15.33 -1.54
C THR A 133 -17.85 15.46 -1.45
N ALA A 134 -18.56 15.28 -2.58
CA ALA A 134 -20.01 15.39 -2.62
C ALA A 134 -20.71 14.06 -2.25
N THR A 135 -20.07 12.91 -2.44
CA THR A 135 -20.69 11.59 -2.28
C THR A 135 -20.30 10.85 -1.00
N ASN A 136 -19.11 11.10 -0.42
CA ASN A 136 -18.51 10.15 0.53
C ASN A 136 -18.57 10.51 2.02
N GLY A 137 -19.28 11.56 2.44
CA GLY A 137 -19.59 11.82 3.86
C GLY A 137 -18.39 11.83 4.84
N GLY A 138 -17.15 12.07 4.36
CA GLY A 138 -15.92 12.07 5.16
C GLY A 138 -15.00 10.85 4.98
N ASN A 139 -15.36 9.84 4.18
CA ASN A 139 -14.46 8.72 3.85
C ASN A 139 -13.38 9.15 2.84
N PRO A 140 -12.17 8.56 2.87
CA PRO A 140 -11.08 8.90 1.95
C PRO A 140 -11.53 8.74 0.48
N PRO A 141 -10.86 9.44 -0.47
CA PRO A 141 -11.19 9.35 -1.89
C PRO A 141 -11.23 7.89 -2.33
N GLU A 142 -12.29 7.51 -3.02
CA GLU A 142 -12.57 6.13 -3.46
C GLU A 142 -11.40 5.49 -4.23
N VAL A 143 -10.64 6.34 -4.93
CA VAL A 143 -9.41 6.06 -5.69
C VAL A 143 -8.29 5.43 -4.85
N MET A 144 -8.30 5.58 -3.52
CA MET A 144 -7.26 5.05 -2.61
C MET A 144 -7.70 3.76 -1.89
N SER A 145 -8.89 3.24 -2.16
CA SER A 145 -9.35 1.95 -1.65
C SER A 145 -8.96 0.80 -2.59
N LEU A 146 -8.82 -0.42 -2.07
CA LEU A 146 -8.54 -1.60 -2.92
C LEU A 146 -9.60 -1.79 -4.01
N ALA A 147 -10.88 -1.58 -3.69
CA ALA A 147 -11.97 -1.67 -4.67
C ALA A 147 -11.85 -0.59 -5.76
N GLY A 148 -11.55 0.67 -5.38
CA GLY A 148 -11.36 1.74 -6.35
C GLY A 148 -10.14 1.54 -7.25
N LEU A 149 -9.04 1.03 -6.70
CA LEU A 149 -7.84 0.65 -7.48
C LEU A 149 -8.16 -0.47 -8.47
N TYR A 150 -8.91 -1.49 -8.04
CA TYR A 150 -9.33 -2.59 -8.92
C TYR A 150 -10.26 -2.10 -10.03
N ARG A 151 -11.28 -1.27 -9.72
CA ARG A 151 -12.17 -0.67 -10.72
C ARG A 151 -11.43 0.19 -11.74
N LYS A 152 -10.39 0.92 -11.30
CA LYS A 152 -9.51 1.66 -12.20
C LYS A 152 -8.68 0.71 -13.08
N ALA A 153 -8.15 -0.36 -12.51
CA ALA A 153 -7.41 -1.37 -13.26
C ALA A 153 -8.28 -2.05 -14.33
N GLN A 154 -9.55 -2.33 -14.02
CA GLN A 154 -10.54 -2.87 -14.95
C GLN A 154 -10.80 -1.94 -16.14
N LYS A 155 -10.88 -0.62 -15.89
CA LYS A 155 -11.03 0.38 -16.96
C LYS A 155 -9.82 0.42 -17.90
N GLU A 156 -8.62 0.16 -17.37
CA GLU A 156 -7.36 0.20 -18.12
C GLU A 156 -6.94 -1.19 -18.64
N GLY A 157 -7.68 -2.28 -18.33
CA GLY A 157 -7.37 -3.64 -18.75
C GLY A 157 -6.14 -4.27 -18.08
N ILE A 158 -5.82 -3.86 -16.84
CA ILE A 158 -4.62 -4.24 -16.09
C ILE A 158 -4.94 -4.91 -14.73
N GLU A 159 -6.09 -5.59 -14.63
CA GLU A 159 -6.54 -6.20 -13.39
C GLU A 159 -5.51 -7.19 -12.83
N THR A 160 -4.88 -7.98 -13.70
CA THR A 160 -3.90 -9.00 -13.32
C THR A 160 -2.67 -8.40 -12.65
N ASP A 161 -2.13 -7.32 -13.22
CA ASP A 161 -0.97 -6.62 -12.66
C ASP A 161 -1.31 -5.87 -11.38
N MET A 162 -2.53 -5.32 -11.29
CA MET A 162 -3.03 -4.70 -10.08
C MET A 162 -3.19 -5.71 -8.93
N ILE A 163 -3.79 -6.86 -9.19
CA ILE A 163 -3.91 -7.95 -8.20
C ILE A 163 -2.51 -8.40 -7.77
N TRP A 164 -1.60 -8.58 -8.72
CA TRP A 164 -0.23 -9.00 -8.45
C TRP A 164 0.49 -8.01 -7.52
N VAL A 165 0.42 -6.70 -7.79
CA VAL A 165 1.12 -5.70 -6.98
C VAL A 165 0.47 -5.53 -5.59
N ILE A 166 -0.86 -5.65 -5.48
CA ILE A 166 -1.55 -5.64 -4.17
C ILE A 166 -1.04 -6.78 -3.29
N ASN A 167 -0.94 -8.00 -3.84
CA ASN A 167 -0.43 -9.15 -3.11
C ASN A 167 1.04 -8.95 -2.71
N LYS A 168 1.89 -8.53 -3.65
CA LYS A 168 3.32 -8.30 -3.40
C LYS A 168 3.58 -7.22 -2.34
N LEU A 169 2.83 -6.12 -2.34
CA LEU A 169 2.89 -5.09 -1.29
C LEU A 169 2.53 -5.65 0.08
N GLY A 170 1.54 -6.55 0.15
CA GLY A 170 1.18 -7.26 1.37
C GLY A 170 2.30 -8.15 1.90
N THR A 171 2.94 -8.93 1.01
CA THR A 171 4.05 -9.83 1.35
C THR A 171 5.29 -9.06 1.82
N VAL A 172 5.67 -7.97 1.14
CA VAL A 172 6.79 -7.13 1.59
C VAL A 172 6.55 -6.62 3.00
N SER A 173 5.35 -6.11 3.29
CA SER A 173 5.00 -5.56 4.59
C SER A 173 5.04 -6.61 5.72
N SER A 174 4.68 -7.87 5.44
CA SER A 174 4.68 -8.94 6.45
C SER A 174 6.06 -9.51 6.76
N HIS A 175 7.04 -9.38 5.86
CA HIS A 175 8.40 -9.89 6.04
C HIS A 175 9.39 -8.82 6.56
N LEU A 176 8.96 -7.57 6.68
CA LEU A 176 9.79 -6.52 7.27
C LEU A 176 9.95 -6.71 8.80
N PRO A 177 11.18 -6.71 9.32
CA PRO A 177 11.44 -6.83 10.75
C PRO A 177 10.94 -5.60 11.53
N LYS A 178 10.74 -5.73 12.84
CA LYS A 178 10.14 -4.67 13.69
C LYS A 178 11.00 -3.42 13.78
N GLU A 179 12.31 -3.59 13.61
CA GLU A 179 13.34 -2.56 13.56
C GLU A 179 13.17 -1.65 12.33
N MET A 180 12.46 -2.11 11.30
CA MET A 180 12.16 -1.35 10.10
C MET A 180 10.73 -0.81 10.13
N ASN A 181 10.54 0.40 9.58
CA ASN A 181 9.22 1.03 9.52
C ASN A 181 8.45 0.56 8.28
N ALA A 182 7.60 -0.46 8.43
CA ALA A 182 6.79 -1.02 7.34
C ALA A 182 5.88 0.01 6.64
N GLU A 183 5.30 0.96 7.38
CA GLU A 183 4.44 2.01 6.80
C GLU A 183 5.26 2.96 5.91
N HIS A 184 6.47 3.29 6.35
CA HIS A 184 7.40 4.12 5.60
C HIS A 184 7.89 3.43 4.33
N ALA A 185 8.29 2.17 4.45
CA ALA A 185 8.71 1.31 3.35
C ALA A 185 7.59 1.17 2.29
N GLN A 186 6.38 0.80 2.72
CA GLN A 186 5.24 0.63 1.81
C GLN A 186 4.86 1.94 1.12
N ARG A 187 4.90 3.07 1.83
CA ARG A 187 4.69 4.41 1.25
C ARG A 187 5.75 4.75 0.20
N LYS A 188 7.04 4.52 0.50
CA LYS A 188 8.15 4.75 -0.46
C LYS A 188 7.94 3.90 -1.72
N LEU A 189 7.65 2.60 -1.54
CA LEU A 189 7.43 1.66 -2.64
C LEU A 189 6.26 2.06 -3.54
N ILE A 190 5.09 2.39 -2.97
CA ILE A 190 3.92 2.85 -3.74
C ILE A 190 4.24 4.17 -4.48
N LYS A 191 4.95 5.10 -3.84
CA LYS A 191 5.36 6.36 -4.50
C LYS A 191 6.22 6.09 -5.73
N ILE A 192 7.15 5.13 -5.65
CA ILE A 192 8.03 4.77 -6.77
C ILE A 192 7.23 4.09 -7.88
N ILE A 193 6.34 3.14 -7.54
CA ILE A 193 5.41 2.52 -8.51
C ILE A 193 4.64 3.59 -9.28
N ILE A 194 4.04 4.56 -8.57
CA ILE A 194 3.32 5.67 -9.20
C ILE A 194 4.26 6.50 -10.08
N GLY A 195 5.48 6.79 -9.63
CA GLY A 195 6.49 7.51 -10.42
C GLY A 195 6.82 6.82 -11.74
N VAL A 196 7.06 5.50 -11.71
CA VAL A 196 7.34 4.70 -12.90
C VAL A 196 6.14 4.66 -13.84
N ILE A 197 4.93 4.50 -13.31
CA ILE A 197 3.69 4.58 -14.12
C ILE A 197 3.55 5.95 -14.79
N LEU A 198 3.84 7.04 -14.08
CA LEU A 198 3.79 8.39 -14.65
C LEU A 198 4.78 8.57 -15.80
N HIS A 199 6.01 8.05 -15.67
CA HIS A 199 6.96 8.03 -16.79
C HIS A 199 6.44 7.21 -17.96
N ALA A 200 5.91 6.01 -17.72
CA ALA A 200 5.38 5.17 -18.78
C ALA A 200 4.22 5.85 -19.52
N VAL A 201 3.27 6.46 -18.79
CA VAL A 201 2.14 7.21 -19.37
C VAL A 201 2.61 8.42 -20.16
N GLU A 202 3.64 9.13 -19.69
CA GLU A 202 4.17 10.31 -20.36
C GLU A 202 4.86 9.96 -21.70
N GLU A 203 5.47 8.78 -21.80
CA GLU A 203 6.08 8.27 -23.03
C GLU A 203 5.07 7.60 -24.00
N MET A 204 3.78 7.51 -23.61
CA MET A 204 2.72 7.02 -24.50
C MET A 204 2.18 8.14 -25.38
N ASP A 205 1.88 7.78 -26.63
CA ASP A 205 1.14 8.64 -27.55
C ASP A 205 -0.35 8.72 -27.13
N ASP A 206 -1.00 9.85 -27.43
CA ASP A 206 -2.44 10.05 -27.19
C ASP A 206 -3.29 9.10 -28.08
N GLU A 207 -2.75 8.60 -29.20
CA GLU A 207 -3.42 7.66 -30.13
C GLU A 207 -3.11 6.16 -29.87
N ILE A 208 -2.48 5.82 -28.74
CA ILE A 208 -2.11 4.43 -28.41
C ILE A 208 -3.32 3.50 -28.30
N SER A 209 -3.20 2.28 -28.84
CA SER A 209 -4.29 1.29 -28.74
C SER A 209 -4.54 0.90 -27.27
N PRO A 210 -5.79 0.58 -26.87
CA PRO A 210 -6.09 0.15 -25.50
C PRO A 210 -5.28 -1.07 -25.04
N ALA A 211 -5.01 -2.02 -25.94
CA ALA A 211 -4.25 -3.23 -25.62
C ALA A 211 -2.76 -2.92 -25.35
N GLU A 212 -2.14 -2.09 -26.19
CA GLU A 212 -0.76 -1.65 -25.99
C GLU A 212 -0.63 -0.78 -24.72
N ARG A 213 -1.62 0.07 -24.46
CA ARG A 213 -1.69 0.88 -23.24
C ARG A 213 -1.73 -0.01 -21.99
N ALA A 214 -2.60 -1.01 -21.98
CA ALA A 214 -2.71 -1.97 -20.89
C ALA A 214 -1.38 -2.70 -20.65
N LEU A 215 -0.76 -3.21 -21.72
CA LEU A 215 0.54 -3.88 -21.66
C LEU A 215 1.60 -3.00 -20.99
N ARG A 216 1.80 -1.77 -21.49
CA ARG A 216 2.81 -0.86 -20.94
C ARG A 216 2.52 -0.41 -19.51
N LEU A 217 1.25 -0.24 -19.15
CA LEU A 217 0.87 0.08 -17.77
C LEU A 217 1.15 -1.10 -16.83
N GLY A 218 0.85 -2.33 -17.25
CA GLY A 218 1.17 -3.55 -16.51
C GLY A 218 2.67 -3.72 -16.29
N GLU A 219 3.47 -3.54 -17.35
CA GLU A 219 4.94 -3.52 -17.27
C GLU A 219 5.43 -2.44 -16.31
N ALA A 220 4.90 -1.21 -16.40
CA ALA A 220 5.30 -0.11 -15.52
C ALA A 220 4.98 -0.37 -14.05
N ILE A 221 3.86 -1.04 -13.73
CA ILE A 221 3.53 -1.47 -12.36
C ILE A 221 4.60 -2.42 -11.83
N ARG A 222 4.94 -3.45 -12.61
CA ARG A 222 5.92 -4.47 -12.20
C ARG A 222 7.32 -3.91 -12.11
N LEU A 223 7.75 -3.13 -13.11
CA LEU A 223 9.03 -2.43 -13.10
C LEU A 223 9.14 -1.45 -11.93
N GLY A 224 8.06 -0.71 -11.64
CA GLY A 224 7.98 0.20 -10.51
C GLY A 224 8.09 -0.51 -9.16
N TYR A 225 7.48 -1.68 -9.03
CA TYR A 225 7.65 -2.53 -7.85
C TYR A 225 9.08 -3.05 -7.74
N SER A 226 9.61 -3.67 -8.80
CA SER A 226 10.95 -4.25 -8.84
C SER A 226 12.05 -3.23 -8.53
N TYR A 227 12.01 -2.05 -9.17
CA TYR A 227 12.94 -0.96 -8.87
C TYR A 227 12.71 -0.42 -7.45
N GLY A 228 11.45 -0.28 -7.05
CA GLY A 228 11.09 0.25 -5.75
C GLY A 228 11.57 -0.58 -4.57
N LEU A 229 11.76 -1.90 -4.73
CA LEU A 229 12.28 -2.79 -3.69
C LEU A 229 13.70 -2.43 -3.22
N ALA A 230 14.49 -1.75 -4.05
CA ALA A 230 15.81 -1.26 -3.65
C ALA A 230 15.73 -0.35 -2.41
N TYR A 231 14.62 0.34 -2.16
CA TYR A 231 14.48 1.20 -0.99
C TYR A 231 14.30 0.41 0.31
N PRO A 232 13.25 -0.42 0.48
CA PRO A 232 13.12 -1.19 1.72
C PRO A 232 14.23 -2.24 1.89
N PHE A 233 14.63 -2.94 0.82
CA PHE A 233 15.48 -4.13 0.95
C PHE A 233 16.96 -3.90 0.67
N ILE A 234 17.36 -2.73 0.16
CA ILE A 234 18.77 -2.36 0.07
C ILE A 234 19.05 -1.16 0.96
N ASP A 235 18.34 -0.04 0.74
CA ASP A 235 18.61 1.22 1.44
C ASP A 235 18.28 1.15 2.93
N ASP A 236 16.99 1.04 3.26
CA ASP A 236 16.51 1.02 4.65
C ASP A 236 17.10 -0.19 5.42
N LEU A 237 17.32 -1.34 4.75
CA LEU A 237 17.92 -2.53 5.39
C LEU A 237 19.38 -2.31 5.78
N LEU A 238 20.20 -1.74 4.89
CA LEU A 238 21.60 -1.45 5.16
C LEU A 238 21.79 -0.30 6.17
N ASP A 239 20.83 0.63 6.24
CA ASP A 239 20.84 1.71 7.24
C ASP A 239 20.29 1.26 8.61
N SER A 240 19.49 0.20 8.64
CA SER A 240 18.94 -0.33 9.89
C SER A 240 19.99 -1.02 10.78
N GLY A 241 19.60 -1.29 12.03
CA GLY A 241 20.35 -2.14 12.96
C GLY A 241 20.14 -3.65 12.79
N VAL A 242 19.46 -4.09 11.72
CA VAL A 242 19.07 -5.50 11.53
C VAL A 242 20.25 -6.39 11.15
N LEU A 243 21.16 -5.88 10.32
CA LEU A 243 22.36 -6.59 9.86
C LEU A 243 23.58 -6.15 10.68
N THR A 244 24.44 -7.12 11.03
CA THR A 244 25.78 -6.86 11.58
C THR A 244 26.70 -6.22 10.53
N ALA A 245 27.80 -5.61 10.94
CA ALA A 245 28.77 -5.01 10.01
C ALA A 245 29.30 -6.01 8.96
N GLN A 246 29.54 -7.27 9.36
CA GLN A 246 29.98 -8.33 8.45
C GLN A 246 28.89 -8.71 7.44
N GLU A 247 27.64 -8.81 7.89
CA GLU A 247 26.49 -9.09 7.03
C GLU A 247 26.20 -7.95 6.05
N LYS A 248 26.31 -6.69 6.51
CA LYS A 248 26.18 -5.50 5.63
C LYS A 248 27.22 -5.54 4.52
N GLU A 249 28.49 -5.78 4.86
CA GLU A 249 29.58 -5.88 3.89
C GLU A 249 29.40 -7.06 2.91
N HIS A 250 28.92 -8.22 3.39
CA HIS A 250 28.58 -9.35 2.51
C HIS A 250 27.43 -9.01 1.57
N PHE A 251 26.36 -8.39 2.07
CA PHE A 251 25.21 -7.97 1.27
C PHE A 251 25.58 -6.92 0.22
N SER A 252 26.36 -5.90 0.61
CA SER A 252 26.87 -4.90 -0.32
C SER A 252 27.74 -5.50 -1.42
N ARG A 253 28.60 -6.47 -1.08
CA ARG A 253 29.40 -7.19 -2.07
C ARG A 253 28.53 -7.97 -3.07
N MET A 254 27.43 -8.57 -2.62
CA MET A 254 26.50 -9.26 -3.51
C MET A 254 25.84 -8.29 -4.49
N ILE A 255 25.34 -7.14 -4.01
CA ILE A 255 24.74 -6.10 -4.84
C ILE A 255 25.77 -5.60 -5.87
N ARG A 256 26.98 -5.27 -5.41
CA ARG A 256 28.08 -4.85 -6.30
C ARG A 256 28.37 -5.91 -7.36
N THR A 257 28.44 -7.17 -6.96
CA THR A 257 28.68 -8.28 -7.91
C THR A 257 27.55 -8.43 -8.91
N ALA A 258 26.29 -8.24 -8.51
CA ALA A 258 25.14 -8.27 -9.41
C ALA A 258 25.19 -7.13 -10.43
N LEU A 259 25.52 -5.91 -10.00
CA LEU A 259 25.66 -4.75 -10.87
C LEU A 259 26.85 -4.87 -11.83
N LEU A 260 27.93 -5.56 -11.41
CA LEU A 260 29.14 -5.76 -12.23
C LEU A 260 29.05 -6.97 -13.16
N THR A 261 28.29 -8.00 -12.83
CA THR A 261 28.25 -9.23 -13.66
C THR A 261 26.94 -9.37 -14.43
N GLY A 262 25.94 -8.54 -14.11
CA GLY A 262 24.58 -8.70 -14.63
C GLY A 262 23.87 -9.96 -14.12
N SER A 263 24.39 -10.61 -13.06
CA SER A 263 23.89 -11.86 -12.50
C SER A 263 23.87 -11.81 -10.98
N VAL A 264 22.74 -12.18 -10.36
CA VAL A 264 22.59 -12.16 -8.90
C VAL A 264 23.32 -13.36 -8.28
N PRO A 265 24.33 -13.15 -7.42
CA PRO A 265 25.02 -14.26 -6.76
C PRO A 265 24.09 -15.10 -5.89
N GLU A 266 24.49 -16.35 -5.62
CA GLU A 266 23.88 -17.16 -4.56
C GLU A 266 24.12 -16.52 -3.18
N LEU A 267 23.15 -16.68 -2.27
CA LEU A 267 23.19 -16.06 -0.94
C LEU A 267 24.40 -16.49 -0.10
N GLY A 268 24.80 -17.77 -0.22
CA GLY A 268 25.88 -18.36 0.55
C GLY A 268 25.49 -18.67 2.00
N GLU A 269 26.49 -18.86 2.87
CA GLU A 269 26.28 -19.07 4.31
C GLU A 269 25.96 -17.74 5.00
N TRP A 270 24.87 -17.72 5.78
CA TRP A 270 24.46 -16.58 6.59
C TRP A 270 24.34 -17.00 8.06
N ALA A 271 24.47 -16.05 8.99
CA ALA A 271 24.19 -16.33 10.39
C ALA A 271 22.74 -16.80 10.57
N ARG A 272 22.49 -17.74 11.50
CA ARG A 272 21.12 -18.28 11.70
C ARG A 272 20.09 -17.23 12.10
N ASN A 273 20.52 -16.14 12.71
CA ASN A 273 19.63 -15.03 13.06
C ASN A 273 19.24 -14.31 11.76
N ASN A 274 17.94 -14.17 11.50
CA ASN A 274 17.35 -13.51 10.32
C ASN A 274 17.43 -14.28 8.98
N MET A 275 17.77 -15.57 8.97
CA MET A 275 17.88 -16.36 7.73
C MET A 275 16.61 -16.32 6.86
N ASP A 276 15.43 -16.54 7.45
CA ASP A 276 14.17 -16.57 6.68
C ASP A 276 13.89 -15.22 6.00
N MET A 277 14.15 -14.12 6.70
CA MET A 277 13.99 -12.77 6.15
C MET A 277 14.98 -12.51 5.04
N ILE A 278 16.26 -12.85 5.22
CA ILE A 278 17.27 -12.57 4.20
C ILE A 278 17.12 -13.47 2.96
N GLN A 279 16.63 -14.71 3.13
CA GLN A 279 16.26 -15.58 2.02
C GLN A 279 15.11 -14.98 1.21
N TYR A 280 14.06 -14.49 1.88
CA TYR A 280 12.97 -13.80 1.21
C TYR A 280 13.45 -12.55 0.47
N VAL A 281 14.23 -11.68 1.14
CA VAL A 281 14.79 -10.45 0.55
C VAL A 281 15.66 -10.78 -0.67
N HIS A 282 16.54 -11.78 -0.56
CA HIS A 282 17.41 -12.19 -1.64
C HIS A 282 16.63 -12.73 -2.84
N SER A 283 15.64 -13.60 -2.60
CA SER A 283 14.79 -14.14 -3.67
C SER A 283 14.00 -13.02 -4.36
N GLU A 284 13.40 -12.12 -3.58
CA GLU A 284 12.56 -11.06 -4.13
C GLU A 284 13.39 -10.01 -4.90
N LEU A 285 14.60 -9.68 -4.42
CA LEU A 285 15.53 -8.83 -5.16
C LEU A 285 16.10 -9.51 -6.41
N ARG A 286 16.30 -10.84 -6.38
CA ARG A 286 16.71 -11.62 -7.55
C ARG A 286 15.66 -11.53 -8.64
N ASP A 287 14.42 -11.87 -8.32
CA ASP A 287 13.29 -11.80 -9.24
C ASP A 287 13.12 -10.38 -9.81
N ALA A 288 13.24 -9.37 -8.95
CA ALA A 288 13.15 -7.96 -9.35
C ALA A 288 14.26 -7.56 -10.34
N PHE A 289 15.50 -7.94 -10.05
CA PHE A 289 16.66 -7.64 -10.90
C PHE A 289 16.57 -8.33 -12.26
N GLU A 290 16.20 -9.62 -12.27
CA GLU A 290 15.98 -10.38 -13.51
C GLU A 290 14.83 -9.78 -14.33
N TYR A 291 13.72 -9.45 -13.68
CA TYR A 291 12.58 -8.81 -14.34
C TYR A 291 12.96 -7.48 -15.00
N ILE A 292 13.70 -6.60 -14.30
CA ILE A 292 14.18 -5.33 -14.89
C ILE A 292 15.09 -5.64 -16.07
N LYS A 293 16.08 -6.52 -15.90
CA LYS A 293 17.07 -6.88 -16.93
C LYS A 293 16.40 -7.39 -18.21
N ASP A 294 15.37 -8.23 -18.08
CA ASP A 294 14.71 -8.87 -19.21
C ASP A 294 13.78 -7.91 -19.98
N HIS A 295 13.40 -6.79 -19.38
CA HIS A 295 12.62 -5.71 -20.02
C HIS A 295 13.51 -4.53 -20.48
N GLN A 296 14.84 -4.65 -20.36
CA GLN A 296 15.79 -3.68 -20.91
C GLN A 296 16.01 -3.88 -22.41
N ARG A 297 16.13 -2.77 -23.15
CA ARG A 297 16.71 -2.79 -24.50
C ARG A 297 18.24 -2.79 -24.41
N PRO A 298 18.96 -3.37 -25.40
CA PRO A 298 20.43 -3.38 -25.40
C PRO A 298 21.05 -1.99 -25.22
N GLU A 299 20.42 -0.95 -25.76
CA GLU A 299 20.90 0.43 -25.70
C GLU A 299 20.74 1.05 -24.30
N THR A 300 19.71 0.66 -23.54
CA THR A 300 19.42 1.21 -22.20
C THR A 300 20.03 0.38 -21.08
N GLN A 301 20.36 -0.89 -21.35
CA GLN A 301 20.94 -1.81 -20.38
C GLN A 301 22.26 -1.29 -19.80
N LYS A 302 23.15 -0.77 -20.65
CA LYS A 302 24.42 -0.17 -20.20
C LYS A 302 24.17 0.99 -19.22
N THR A 303 23.26 1.89 -19.59
CA THR A 303 22.88 3.05 -18.76
C THR A 303 22.28 2.62 -17.43
N PHE A 304 21.43 1.59 -17.42
CA PHE A 304 20.87 1.04 -16.18
C PHE A 304 21.95 0.56 -15.22
N PHE A 305 22.90 -0.26 -15.70
CA PHE A 305 24.00 -0.78 -14.88
C PHE A 305 24.94 0.32 -14.39
N GLU A 306 25.31 1.24 -15.30
CA GLU A 306 26.15 2.39 -14.99
C GLU A 306 25.52 3.26 -13.89
N GLN A 307 24.28 3.70 -14.08
CA GLN A 307 23.60 4.58 -13.13
C GLN A 307 23.29 3.87 -11.81
N SER A 308 22.94 2.58 -11.83
CA SER A 308 22.72 1.79 -10.62
C SER A 308 24.01 1.60 -9.82
N TYR A 309 25.14 1.36 -10.50
CA TYR A 309 26.44 1.27 -9.85
C TYR A 309 26.87 2.61 -9.25
N VAL A 310 26.78 3.70 -10.01
CA VAL A 310 27.12 5.05 -9.52
C VAL A 310 26.26 5.43 -8.31
N PHE A 311 24.95 5.15 -8.37
CA PHE A 311 24.03 5.36 -7.25
C PHE A 311 24.46 4.58 -6.02
N PHE A 312 24.58 3.25 -6.13
CA PHE A 312 24.89 2.38 -5.00
C PHE A 312 26.27 2.68 -4.41
N HIS A 313 27.30 2.85 -5.23
CA HIS A 313 28.65 3.16 -4.77
C HIS A 313 28.72 4.51 -4.03
N SER A 314 28.00 5.52 -4.53
CA SER A 314 27.91 6.83 -3.85
C SER A 314 27.22 6.73 -2.49
N GLN A 315 26.21 5.86 -2.34
CA GLN A 315 25.58 5.60 -1.04
C GLN A 315 26.54 4.89 -0.07
N GLU A 316 27.31 3.90 -0.55
CA GLU A 316 28.30 3.22 0.29
C GLU A 316 29.36 4.20 0.82
N MET A 317 29.88 5.07 -0.03
CA MET A 317 30.85 6.11 0.36
C MET A 317 30.27 7.08 1.40
N ASP A 318 28.97 7.34 1.36
CA ASP A 318 28.31 8.22 2.32
C ASP A 318 28.08 7.55 3.67
N ARG A 319 27.68 6.27 3.66
CA ARG A 319 27.40 5.48 4.88
C ARG A 319 28.61 5.24 5.77
N VAL A 320 29.81 5.21 5.21
CA VAL A 320 31.05 4.97 5.98
C VAL A 320 31.58 6.23 6.67
N LYS A 321 30.95 7.39 6.42
CA LYS A 321 31.38 8.65 7.04
C LYS A 321 31.00 8.69 8.51
N ASP A 322 31.88 9.28 9.32
CA ASP A 322 31.67 9.45 10.75
C ASP A 322 31.80 10.93 11.12
N LEU A 323 30.78 11.48 11.80
CA LEU A 323 30.78 12.88 12.23
C LEU A 323 31.99 13.24 13.11
N SER A 324 32.66 12.28 13.75
CA SER A 324 33.87 12.50 14.55
C SER A 324 35.13 12.79 13.72
N HIS A 325 35.13 12.45 12.44
CA HIS A 325 36.22 12.79 11.53
C HIS A 325 36.13 14.27 11.14
N ALA A 326 37.17 15.06 11.44
CA ALA A 326 37.14 16.53 11.30
C ALA A 326 37.70 17.06 9.97
N ASP A 327 38.26 16.17 9.15
CA ASP A 327 39.11 16.54 8.02
C ASP A 327 38.48 16.26 6.64
N TYR A 328 37.17 15.96 6.57
CA TYR A 328 36.50 15.80 5.27
C TYR A 328 36.62 17.08 4.42
N THR A 329 36.97 16.92 3.16
CA THR A 329 36.97 17.98 2.15
C THR A 329 35.54 18.34 1.74
N ASN A 330 35.34 19.51 1.13
CA ASN A 330 34.03 19.86 0.59
C ASN A 330 33.60 18.87 -0.51
N GLU A 331 34.54 18.42 -1.33
CA GLU A 331 34.31 17.43 -2.38
C GLU A 331 33.80 16.10 -1.80
N GLU A 332 34.41 15.57 -0.75
CA GLU A 332 33.94 14.34 -0.07
C GLU A 332 32.54 14.49 0.53
N LEU A 333 32.17 15.71 0.96
CA LEU A 333 30.85 16.00 1.50
C LEU A 333 29.78 16.14 0.40
N PHE A 334 30.08 16.80 -0.71
CA PHE A 334 29.06 17.18 -1.71
C PHE A 334 29.01 16.29 -2.95
N ILE A 335 30.14 15.77 -3.46
CA ILE A 335 30.16 15.01 -4.73
C ILE A 335 29.35 13.70 -4.63
N PRO A 336 29.53 12.84 -3.61
CA PRO A 336 28.71 11.63 -3.49
C PRO A 336 27.21 11.93 -3.37
N ILE A 337 26.87 13.09 -2.79
CA ILE A 337 25.48 13.54 -2.63
C ILE A 337 24.88 13.99 -3.97
N ILE A 338 25.65 14.70 -4.81
CA ILE A 338 25.25 15.01 -6.19
C ILE A 338 24.98 13.71 -6.94
N LEU A 339 25.93 12.77 -6.91
CA LEU A 339 25.84 11.51 -7.64
C LEU A 339 24.65 10.66 -7.21
N LYS A 340 24.50 10.38 -5.90
CA LYS A 340 23.39 9.56 -5.38
C LYS A 340 22.04 10.17 -5.72
N SER A 341 21.91 11.49 -5.57
CA SER A 341 20.64 12.18 -5.82
C SER A 341 20.31 12.27 -7.32
N SER A 342 21.29 12.44 -8.21
CA SER A 342 21.03 12.43 -9.66
C SER A 342 20.75 11.03 -10.20
N SER A 343 21.56 10.03 -9.83
CA SER A 343 21.50 8.70 -10.44
C SER A 343 20.21 7.97 -10.10
N SER A 344 19.68 8.10 -8.87
CA SER A 344 18.36 7.56 -8.49
C SER A 344 17.21 7.97 -9.41
N ARG A 345 17.31 9.16 -10.03
CA ARG A 345 16.30 9.69 -10.95
C ARG A 345 16.56 9.25 -12.39
N LEU A 346 17.83 9.21 -12.79
CA LEU A 346 18.24 8.74 -14.13
C LEU A 346 17.93 7.24 -14.34
N ILE A 347 18.00 6.42 -13.28
CA ILE A 347 17.67 4.99 -13.36
C ILE A 347 16.24 4.76 -13.84
N VAL A 348 15.26 5.58 -13.44
CA VAL A 348 13.84 5.34 -13.71
C VAL A 348 13.53 5.24 -15.21
N ARG A 349 14.11 6.13 -16.03
CA ARG A 349 13.92 6.09 -17.49
C ARG A 349 14.58 4.87 -18.11
N SER A 350 15.75 4.47 -17.61
CA SER A 350 16.38 3.23 -18.06
C SER A 350 15.52 2.01 -17.73
N VAL A 351 14.92 1.96 -16.53
CA VAL A 351 14.04 0.87 -16.08
C VAL A 351 12.86 0.64 -17.05
N ILE A 352 12.26 1.70 -17.59
CA ILE A 352 11.15 1.61 -18.56
C ILE A 352 11.62 1.61 -20.03
N SER A 353 12.92 1.47 -20.29
CA SER A 353 13.50 1.53 -21.63
C SER A 353 13.07 2.77 -22.44
N ALA A 354 12.93 3.91 -21.77
CA ALA A 354 12.55 5.17 -22.42
C ALA A 354 13.64 5.63 -23.40
N PRO A 355 13.28 6.35 -24.49
CA PRO A 355 14.25 6.92 -25.41
C PRO A 355 15.26 7.84 -24.71
N VAL A 356 16.47 7.92 -25.25
CA VAL A 356 17.50 8.86 -24.78
C VAL A 356 17.03 10.30 -25.00
N ASP A 357 17.15 11.11 -23.95
CA ASP A 357 16.78 12.53 -23.94
C ASP A 357 17.86 13.29 -23.16
N GLU A 358 18.84 13.84 -23.88
CA GLU A 358 19.94 14.60 -23.27
C GLU A 358 19.45 15.82 -22.47
N GLY A 359 18.32 16.40 -22.87
CA GLY A 359 17.69 17.50 -22.15
C GLY A 359 17.17 17.03 -20.78
N PHE A 360 16.49 15.89 -20.75
CA PHE A 360 16.06 15.25 -19.51
C PHE A 360 17.26 14.89 -18.62
N ASP A 361 18.29 14.24 -19.17
CA ASP A 361 19.43 13.76 -18.39
C ASP A 361 20.15 14.93 -17.70
N ASN A 362 20.35 16.04 -18.43
CA ASN A 362 20.97 17.23 -17.87
C ASN A 362 20.10 17.91 -16.81
N ARG A 363 18.80 18.12 -17.10
CA ARG A 363 17.88 18.73 -16.11
C ARG A 363 17.82 17.89 -14.84
N THR A 364 17.68 16.58 -14.97
CA THR A 364 17.59 15.63 -13.85
C THR A 364 18.88 15.57 -13.03
N PHE A 365 20.04 15.58 -13.71
CA PHE A 365 21.35 15.59 -13.06
C PHE A 365 21.53 16.83 -12.17
N PHE A 366 21.35 18.03 -12.72
CA PHE A 366 21.54 19.27 -11.96
C PHE A 366 20.46 19.45 -10.87
N TYR A 367 19.26 18.92 -11.08
CA TYR A 367 18.17 19.02 -10.13
C TYR A 367 18.34 18.10 -8.89
N GLY A 368 19.11 17.02 -8.99
CA GLY A 368 19.27 16.02 -7.92
C GLY A 368 19.62 16.64 -6.56
N ILE A 369 20.68 17.45 -6.52
CA ILE A 369 21.19 18.07 -5.29
C ILE A 369 20.22 19.09 -4.66
N TYR A 370 19.36 19.73 -5.46
CA TYR A 370 18.37 20.69 -4.95
C TYR A 370 17.43 20.04 -3.92
N ASN A 371 16.87 18.87 -4.25
CA ASN A 371 16.00 18.18 -3.31
C ASN A 371 16.79 17.60 -2.13
N GLN A 372 17.98 17.05 -2.39
CA GLN A 372 18.78 16.44 -1.34
C GLN A 372 19.19 17.44 -0.26
N LEU A 373 19.63 18.65 -0.62
CA LEU A 373 19.92 19.71 0.35
C LEU A 373 18.66 20.21 1.07
N ALA A 374 17.49 20.21 0.42
CA ALA A 374 16.25 20.59 1.06
C ALA A 374 15.79 19.53 2.09
N ASP A 375 15.95 18.26 1.76
CA ASP A 375 15.62 17.12 2.63
C ASP A 375 16.62 17.04 3.81
N ASP A 376 17.94 17.13 3.55
CA ASP A 376 18.98 17.17 4.60
C ASP A 376 18.79 18.35 5.56
N PHE A 377 18.38 19.53 5.07
CA PHE A 377 18.08 20.68 5.94
C PHE A 377 16.85 20.41 6.81
N ALA A 378 15.84 19.74 6.24
CA ALA A 378 14.67 19.36 7.00
C ALA A 378 15.06 18.33 8.08
N ASP A 379 15.79 17.29 7.75
CA ASP A 379 15.98 16.16 8.65
C ASP A 379 17.25 16.28 9.50
N MET A 380 18.00 17.38 9.36
CA MET A 380 19.25 17.72 10.07
C MET A 380 19.28 17.36 11.56
N PHE A 381 18.20 17.59 12.32
CA PHE A 381 18.20 17.28 13.75
C PHE A 381 18.07 15.79 14.05
N ASP A 382 17.31 15.07 13.23
CA ASP A 382 17.17 13.62 13.32
C ASP A 382 18.48 12.98 12.84
N ASP A 383 19.04 13.45 11.72
CA ASP A 383 20.34 13.02 11.20
C ASP A 383 21.48 13.24 12.21
N MET A 384 21.50 14.40 12.89
CA MET A 384 22.50 14.69 13.92
C MET A 384 22.39 13.74 15.11
N LYS A 385 21.16 13.36 15.48
CA LYS A 385 20.92 12.41 16.57
C LYS A 385 21.36 11.00 16.20
N ASP A 386 21.17 10.62 14.93
CA ASP A 386 21.56 9.32 14.40
C ASP A 386 23.05 9.24 14.01
N GLY A 387 23.76 10.37 14.09
CA GLY A 387 25.20 10.46 13.81
C GLY A 387 25.52 10.53 12.31
N ALA A 388 24.52 10.75 11.46
CA ALA A 388 24.68 10.78 10.01
C ALA A 388 25.47 12.02 9.55
N VAL A 389 26.42 11.81 8.63
CA VAL A 389 27.22 12.87 8.03
C VAL A 389 26.51 13.41 6.79
N THR A 390 25.82 14.53 6.95
CA THR A 390 25.26 15.33 5.86
C THR A 390 25.99 16.66 5.78
N PRO A 391 25.88 17.42 4.68
CA PRO A 391 26.49 18.74 4.58
C PRO A 391 26.06 19.67 5.72
N TYR A 392 24.80 19.57 6.15
CA TYR A 392 24.26 20.36 7.24
C TYR A 392 24.77 19.91 8.61
N THR A 393 24.75 18.62 8.92
CA THR A 393 25.25 18.13 10.22
C THR A 393 26.74 18.37 10.38
N TYR A 394 27.52 18.16 9.32
CA TYR A 394 28.96 18.41 9.31
C TYR A 394 29.29 19.89 9.48
N TYR A 395 28.65 20.77 8.70
CA TYR A 395 28.86 22.22 8.82
C TYR A 395 28.48 22.72 10.22
N LEU A 396 27.34 22.28 10.76
CA LEU A 396 26.89 22.67 12.10
C LEU A 396 27.92 22.31 13.18
N LYS A 397 28.59 21.16 13.04
CA LYS A 397 29.63 20.69 13.97
C LYS A 397 30.95 21.45 13.83
N TYR A 398 31.41 21.75 12.61
CA TYR A 398 32.78 22.18 12.35
C TYR A 398 32.95 23.63 11.84
N HIS A 399 31.89 24.37 11.50
CA HIS A 399 32.00 25.72 10.92
C HIS A 399 32.81 26.72 11.77
N ASN A 400 32.82 26.59 13.09
CA ASN A 400 33.60 27.46 13.98
C ASN A 400 35.10 27.13 13.99
N LEU A 401 35.46 25.90 13.58
CA LEU A 401 36.83 25.40 13.57
C LEU A 401 37.45 25.46 12.17
N ARG A 402 36.61 25.43 11.13
CA ARG A 402 37.03 25.35 9.74
C ARG A 402 36.34 26.42 8.89
N SER A 403 37.11 27.44 8.52
CA SER A 403 36.65 28.56 7.68
C SER A 403 36.58 28.20 6.19
N ASP A 404 37.16 27.08 5.78
CA ASP A 404 37.18 26.60 4.39
C ASP A 404 35.90 25.83 3.99
N LEU A 405 35.03 25.51 4.94
CA LEU A 405 33.81 24.76 4.68
C LEU A 405 32.80 25.60 3.89
N ILE A 406 32.26 25.00 2.83
CA ILE A 406 31.14 25.56 2.08
C ILE A 406 29.88 25.47 2.93
N ASN A 407 29.21 26.60 3.10
CA ASN A 407 27.92 26.65 3.78
C ASN A 407 26.83 25.99 2.91
N PRO A 408 26.23 24.89 3.36
CA PRO A 408 25.26 24.14 2.55
C PRO A 408 23.97 24.91 2.28
N PHE A 409 23.61 25.88 3.14
CA PHE A 409 22.43 26.72 2.94
C PHE A 409 22.67 27.76 1.84
N GLU A 410 23.87 28.34 1.76
CA GLU A 410 24.23 29.24 0.67
C GLU A 410 24.39 28.48 -0.65
N LEU A 411 24.93 27.27 -0.59
CA LEU A 411 25.00 26.37 -1.74
C LEU A 411 23.60 26.00 -2.25
N TYR A 412 22.64 25.75 -1.36
CA TYR A 412 21.25 25.50 -1.73
C TYR A 412 20.65 26.64 -2.58
N TRP A 413 20.84 27.90 -2.17
CA TRP A 413 20.42 29.05 -2.96
C TRP A 413 21.20 29.20 -4.27
N THR A 414 22.50 28.88 -4.25
CA THR A 414 23.31 28.86 -5.46
C THR A 414 22.80 27.83 -6.47
N VAL A 415 22.41 26.64 -6.01
CA VAL A 415 21.76 25.59 -6.82
C VAL A 415 20.43 26.10 -7.38
N ILE A 416 19.59 26.76 -6.58
CA ILE A 416 18.32 27.34 -7.06
C ILE A 416 18.57 28.35 -8.19
N SER A 417 19.52 29.27 -8.01
CA SER A 417 19.93 30.23 -9.04
C SER A 417 20.43 29.52 -10.30
N TYR A 418 21.28 28.52 -10.14
CA TYR A 418 21.79 27.72 -11.27
C TYR A 418 20.66 27.03 -12.03
N LEU A 419 19.71 26.41 -11.32
CA LEU A 419 18.57 25.75 -11.94
C LEU A 419 17.73 26.76 -12.72
N ILE A 420 17.33 27.87 -12.10
CA ILE A 420 16.48 28.87 -12.75
C ILE A 420 17.18 29.43 -13.99
N HIS A 421 18.42 29.90 -13.89
CA HIS A 421 19.05 30.66 -14.98
C HIS A 421 19.83 29.82 -15.99
N ASN A 422 20.53 28.78 -15.54
CA ASN A 422 21.43 27.99 -16.39
C ASN A 422 20.75 26.74 -16.95
N VAL A 423 19.79 26.14 -16.23
CA VAL A 423 19.13 24.89 -16.63
C VAL A 423 17.77 25.14 -17.27
N TYR A 424 16.97 26.04 -16.70
CA TYR A 424 15.61 26.37 -17.17
C TYR A 424 15.51 27.77 -17.80
N HIS A 425 16.65 28.39 -18.12
CA HIS A 425 16.74 29.62 -18.92
C HIS A 425 15.83 30.78 -18.46
N SER A 426 15.66 30.92 -17.15
CA SER A 426 14.83 31.93 -16.47
C SER A 426 13.33 31.84 -16.79
N ASP A 427 12.84 30.64 -17.12
CA ASP A 427 11.41 30.38 -17.31
C ASP A 427 10.59 30.79 -16.07
N ALA A 428 9.51 31.51 -16.32
CA ALA A 428 8.68 32.10 -15.28
C ALA A 428 7.96 31.03 -14.45
N LYS A 429 7.47 29.96 -15.09
CA LYS A 429 6.74 28.88 -14.39
C LYS A 429 7.68 28.03 -13.54
N THR A 430 8.88 27.76 -14.04
CA THR A 430 9.93 27.05 -13.30
C THR A 430 10.39 27.85 -12.09
N ARG A 431 10.64 29.16 -12.25
CA ARG A 431 10.94 30.05 -11.11
C ARG A 431 9.84 30.01 -10.06
N GLU A 432 8.58 30.13 -10.47
CA GLU A 432 7.41 30.07 -9.58
C GLU A 432 7.41 28.78 -8.74
N VAL A 433 7.61 27.63 -9.39
CA VAL A 433 7.59 26.32 -8.74
C VAL A 433 8.78 26.13 -7.80
N ILE A 434 10.00 26.43 -8.25
CA ILE A 434 11.23 26.22 -7.44
C ILE A 434 11.23 27.13 -6.21
N LEU A 435 10.94 28.43 -6.38
CA LEU A 435 10.90 29.37 -5.25
C LEU A 435 9.74 29.07 -4.30
N GLY A 436 8.56 28.77 -4.85
CA GLY A 436 7.41 28.34 -4.06
C GLY A 436 7.73 27.11 -3.21
N ARG A 437 8.43 26.12 -3.78
CA ARG A 437 8.84 24.91 -3.06
C ARG A 437 9.89 25.20 -1.99
N ALA A 438 10.89 26.02 -2.28
CA ALA A 438 11.94 26.41 -1.33
C ALA A 438 11.36 27.16 -0.13
N ILE A 439 10.55 28.20 -0.37
CA ILE A 439 9.90 28.98 0.69
C ILE A 439 8.94 28.11 1.51
N ASN A 440 8.16 27.24 0.86
CA ASN A 440 7.30 26.30 1.58
C ASN A 440 8.10 25.31 2.44
N GLY A 441 9.27 24.86 1.97
CA GLY A 441 10.21 24.05 2.76
C GLY A 441 10.62 24.74 4.06
N LEU A 442 11.08 25.99 3.96
CA LEU A 442 11.49 26.78 5.13
C LEU A 442 10.34 27.08 6.09
N LYS A 443 9.14 27.42 5.56
CA LYS A 443 7.94 27.62 6.39
C LYS A 443 7.60 26.37 7.20
N ARG A 444 7.62 25.19 6.56
CA ARG A 444 7.35 23.91 7.23
C ARG A 444 8.43 23.56 8.26
N CYS A 445 9.70 23.84 7.95
CA CYS A 445 10.79 23.64 8.90
C CYS A 445 10.57 24.50 10.15
N LYS A 446 10.30 25.80 9.98
CA LYS A 446 10.00 26.74 11.07
C LYS A 446 8.78 26.32 11.90
N GLU A 447 7.72 25.84 11.26
CA GLU A 447 6.54 25.30 11.94
C GLU A 447 6.86 24.05 12.77
N ARG A 448 7.70 23.14 12.25
CA ARG A 448 8.06 21.88 12.92
C ARG A 448 8.99 22.08 14.12
N ILE A 449 10.04 22.90 13.98
CA ILE A 449 11.09 23.05 15.01
C ILE A 449 10.85 24.21 15.97
N GLY A 450 9.87 25.08 15.67
CA GLY A 450 9.58 26.29 16.43
C GLY A 450 10.39 27.51 15.95
N THR A 451 9.86 28.70 16.21
CA THR A 451 10.44 29.95 15.70
C THR A 451 11.79 30.29 16.33
N GLU A 452 11.96 30.05 17.63
CA GLU A 452 13.22 30.33 18.35
C GLU A 452 14.37 29.49 17.78
N LYS A 453 14.22 28.16 17.80
CA LYS A 453 15.21 27.23 17.25
C LYS A 453 15.49 27.46 15.77
N TYR A 454 14.46 27.81 15.00
CA TYR A 454 14.63 28.18 13.60
C TYR A 454 15.49 29.44 13.42
N ASN A 455 15.30 30.46 14.26
CA ASN A 455 16.13 31.66 14.18
C ASN A 455 17.58 31.36 14.57
N GLU A 456 17.81 30.55 15.62
CA GLU A 456 19.16 30.11 16.04
C GLU A 456 19.93 29.42 14.89
N ILE A 457 19.30 28.48 14.18
CA ILE A 457 19.97 27.83 13.04
C ILE A 457 20.20 28.79 11.88
N MET A 458 19.31 29.77 11.65
CA MET A 458 19.49 30.75 10.58
C MET A 458 20.60 31.75 10.90
N GLU A 459 20.92 31.99 12.17
CA GLU A 459 22.10 32.79 12.56
C GLU A 459 23.41 32.10 12.11
N VAL A 460 23.44 30.76 12.15
CA VAL A 460 24.58 29.97 11.65
C VAL A 460 24.58 29.93 10.12
N PHE A 461 23.50 29.41 9.54
CA PHE A 461 23.46 29.05 8.12
C PHE A 461 23.25 30.22 7.17
N ALA A 462 22.65 31.33 7.61
CA ALA A 462 22.34 32.46 6.72
C ALA A 462 23.22 33.70 7.01
N SER A 463 24.39 33.49 7.60
CA SER A 463 25.32 34.53 8.05
C SER A 463 26.07 35.24 6.91
N GLY A 464 26.34 34.58 5.77
CA GLY A 464 27.19 35.16 4.73
C GLY A 464 26.51 36.22 3.84
N ASN A 465 25.18 36.36 3.87
CA ASN A 465 24.49 37.53 3.30
C ASN A 465 23.22 37.93 4.10
N PRO A 466 23.35 38.85 5.08
CA PRO A 466 22.23 39.27 5.92
C PRO A 466 21.09 40.00 5.19
N GLU A 467 21.38 40.69 4.07
CA GLU A 467 20.35 41.39 3.29
C GLU A 467 19.48 40.41 2.51
N PHE A 468 20.11 39.46 1.83
CA PHE A 468 19.42 38.40 1.12
C PHE A 468 18.63 37.51 2.09
N ASN A 469 19.21 37.15 3.24
CA ASN A 469 18.49 36.39 4.26
C ASN A 469 17.25 37.15 4.75
N ARG A 470 17.35 38.46 5.01
CA ARG A 470 16.18 39.29 5.39
C ARG A 470 15.06 39.21 4.35
N LEU A 471 15.39 39.20 3.06
CA LEU A 471 14.43 39.00 1.98
C LEU A 471 13.77 37.60 2.04
N VAL A 472 14.58 36.55 2.18
CA VAL A 472 14.09 35.16 2.32
C VAL A 472 13.18 35.03 3.53
N GLN A 473 13.58 35.52 4.71
CA GLN A 473 12.75 35.46 5.92
C GLN A 473 11.48 36.28 5.79
N HIS A 474 11.51 37.41 5.06
CA HIS A 474 10.31 38.15 4.73
C HIS A 474 9.34 37.30 3.87
N MET A 475 9.84 36.54 2.89
CA MET A 475 9.02 35.61 2.11
C MET A 475 8.46 34.48 2.98
N VAL A 476 9.28 33.84 3.83
CA VAL A 476 8.84 32.80 4.77
C VAL A 476 7.70 33.31 5.67
N LEU A 477 7.77 34.56 6.12
CA LEU A 477 6.75 35.15 6.98
C LEU A 477 5.47 35.58 6.26
N LYS A 478 5.57 36.06 5.01
CA LYS A 478 4.47 36.78 4.34
C LYS A 478 3.88 36.10 3.13
N ALA A 479 4.58 35.17 2.49
CA ALA A 479 4.10 34.52 1.28
C ALA A 479 2.88 33.65 1.60
N ASP A 480 1.76 33.91 0.93
CA ASP A 480 0.57 33.07 0.94
C ASP A 480 0.59 32.12 -0.27
N ASP A 481 -0.24 31.08 -0.21
CA ASP A 481 -0.44 30.14 -1.31
C ASP A 481 0.87 29.55 -1.82
N VAL A 482 1.68 28.97 -0.92
CA VAL A 482 2.94 28.24 -1.23
C VAL A 482 2.84 26.73 -0.96
N ASP A 483 1.69 26.25 -0.49
CA ASP A 483 1.43 24.82 -0.22
C ASP A 483 1.35 23.98 -1.51
N PHE A 484 1.66 22.69 -1.40
CA PHE A 484 1.59 21.73 -2.51
C PHE A 484 0.71 20.53 -2.13
N PHE A 485 0.05 19.94 -3.13
CA PHE A 485 -0.87 18.81 -3.03
C PHE A 485 -0.17 17.49 -2.68
N ASP A 486 1.10 17.31 -3.05
CA ASP A 486 1.87 16.10 -2.74
C ASP A 486 1.99 15.86 -1.23
N LYS A 487 2.12 16.93 -0.44
CA LYS A 487 2.09 16.85 1.03
C LYS A 487 0.75 16.31 1.53
N LEU A 488 -0.35 16.87 1.03
CA LEU A 488 -1.69 16.48 1.44
C LEU A 488 -1.97 15.00 1.12
N LEU A 489 -1.59 14.54 -0.08
CA LEU A 489 -1.69 13.13 -0.47
C LEU A 489 -0.85 12.22 0.44
N ARG A 490 0.41 12.61 0.70
CA ARG A 490 1.31 11.85 1.58
C ARG A 490 0.74 11.73 2.99
N ASP A 491 0.29 12.83 3.58
CA ASP A 491 -0.21 12.86 4.96
C ASP A 491 -1.53 12.04 5.06
N GLN A 492 -2.40 12.11 4.05
CA GLN A 492 -3.59 11.26 3.95
C GLN A 492 -3.23 9.77 3.82
N MET A 493 -2.24 9.43 2.99
CA MET A 493 -1.81 8.05 2.81
C MET A 493 -1.24 7.45 4.09
N ILE A 494 -0.39 8.20 4.81
CA ILE A 494 0.14 7.76 6.11
C ILE A 494 -1.00 7.53 7.10
N THR A 495 -1.97 8.45 7.16
CA THR A 495 -3.13 8.34 8.05
C THR A 495 -3.96 7.11 7.70
N ASN A 496 -4.22 6.86 6.41
CA ASN A 496 -4.96 5.69 5.94
C ASN A 496 -4.21 4.39 6.28
N LEU A 497 -2.90 4.30 6.02
CA LEU A 497 -2.10 3.10 6.34
C LEU A 497 -2.10 2.80 7.85
N LYS A 498 -1.95 3.84 8.70
CA LYS A 498 -2.00 3.70 10.15
C LYS A 498 -3.38 3.23 10.64
N ASN A 499 -4.43 3.85 10.13
CA ASN A 499 -5.80 3.48 10.47
C ASN A 499 -6.10 2.05 10.03
N ASP A 500 -5.77 1.68 8.78
CA ASP A 500 -6.03 0.34 8.26
C ASP A 500 -5.25 -0.73 9.04
N ARG A 501 -4.00 -0.45 9.43
CA ARG A 501 -3.22 -1.34 10.30
C ARG A 501 -3.86 -1.51 11.68
N LYS A 502 -4.34 -0.42 12.28
CA LYS A 502 -5.03 -0.46 13.57
C LYS A 502 -6.34 -1.24 13.46
N GLU A 503 -7.18 -0.92 12.49
CA GLU A 503 -8.45 -1.61 12.24
C GLU A 503 -8.24 -3.10 11.96
N LYS A 504 -7.20 -3.47 11.19
CA LYS A 504 -6.84 -4.87 10.92
C LYS A 504 -6.43 -5.60 12.21
N LYS A 505 -5.68 -4.93 13.10
CA LYS A 505 -5.34 -5.48 14.43
C LYS A 505 -6.60 -5.68 15.27
N ASP A 506 -7.46 -4.68 15.34
CA ASP A 506 -8.71 -4.73 16.09
C ASP A 506 -9.64 -5.84 15.54
N PHE A 507 -9.68 -6.03 14.21
CA PHE A 507 -10.38 -7.12 13.54
C PHE A 507 -9.88 -8.51 13.99
N PHE A 508 -8.56 -8.75 14.00
CA PHE A 508 -8.01 -10.03 14.43
C PHE A 508 -8.20 -10.29 15.93
N GLU A 509 -8.05 -9.26 16.77
CA GLU A 509 -8.32 -9.38 18.21
C GLU A 509 -9.81 -9.64 18.48
N MET A 510 -10.71 -9.03 17.71
CA MET A 510 -12.16 -9.31 17.78
C MET A 510 -12.44 -10.77 17.41
N ILE A 511 -11.92 -11.25 16.28
CA ILE A 511 -12.07 -12.67 15.87
C ILE A 511 -11.57 -13.59 16.97
N LYS A 512 -10.38 -13.32 17.53
CA LYS A 512 -9.78 -14.15 18.58
C LYS A 512 -10.61 -14.17 19.86
N THR A 513 -11.05 -13.01 20.31
CA THR A 513 -11.84 -12.85 21.55
C THR A 513 -13.18 -13.54 21.43
N VAL A 514 -13.92 -13.26 20.36
CA VAL A 514 -15.24 -13.84 20.13
C VAL A 514 -15.13 -15.34 19.87
N ARG A 515 -14.12 -15.81 19.13
CA ARG A 515 -13.88 -17.26 18.97
C ARG A 515 -13.68 -17.97 20.30
N HIS A 516 -12.90 -17.36 21.21
CA HIS A 516 -12.70 -17.93 22.55
C HIS A 516 -14.01 -18.00 23.34
N GLN A 517 -14.80 -16.93 23.33
CA GLN A 517 -16.12 -16.90 23.98
C GLN A 517 -17.05 -17.97 23.40
N VAL A 518 -17.15 -18.05 22.07
CA VAL A 518 -17.95 -19.05 21.35
C VAL A 518 -17.52 -20.46 21.75
N ASN A 519 -16.23 -20.78 21.70
CA ASN A 519 -15.75 -22.11 22.07
C ASN A 519 -16.11 -22.50 23.52
N ASN A 520 -16.18 -21.55 24.46
CA ASN A 520 -16.56 -21.82 25.85
C ASN A 520 -18.07 -22.08 26.04
N ILE A 521 -18.91 -21.69 25.09
CA ILE A 521 -20.38 -21.83 25.18
C ILE A 521 -20.95 -22.94 24.31
N LEU A 522 -20.18 -23.51 23.37
CA LEU A 522 -20.67 -24.48 22.38
C LEU A 522 -20.90 -25.89 22.93
N GLN A 523 -20.26 -26.28 24.03
CA GLN A 523 -20.44 -27.63 24.56
C GLN A 523 -21.89 -27.85 25.04
N ILE A 524 -22.46 -28.97 24.62
CA ILE A 524 -23.78 -29.41 25.07
C ILE A 524 -23.60 -30.07 26.45
N PRO A 525 -24.25 -29.56 27.50
CA PRO A 525 -24.09 -30.09 28.85
C PRO A 525 -24.72 -31.48 28.99
N LYS A 526 -24.16 -32.30 29.89
CA LYS A 526 -24.71 -33.58 30.32
C LYS A 526 -25.42 -33.42 31.65
N ASP A 527 -26.75 -33.36 31.63
CA ASP A 527 -27.53 -33.29 32.87
C ASP A 527 -27.42 -34.59 33.69
N LYS A 528 -27.57 -34.49 35.01
CA LYS A 528 -27.61 -35.68 35.89
C LYS A 528 -28.89 -36.47 35.63
N GLY A 529 -28.75 -37.77 35.37
CA GLY A 529 -29.89 -38.66 35.12
C GLY A 529 -30.39 -38.69 33.67
N ILE A 530 -29.57 -38.26 32.70
CA ILE A 530 -29.90 -38.43 31.28
C ILE A 530 -30.05 -39.91 30.90
N PRO A 531 -30.95 -40.24 29.96
CA PRO A 531 -31.12 -41.61 29.48
C PRO A 531 -29.80 -42.19 28.93
N PRO A 532 -29.51 -43.49 29.12
CA PRO A 532 -28.23 -44.11 28.76
C PRO A 532 -27.79 -43.89 27.30
N MET A 533 -28.72 -43.83 26.34
CA MET A 533 -28.41 -43.59 24.92
C MET A 533 -28.30 -42.11 24.54
N LYS A 534 -28.72 -41.19 25.43
CA LYS A 534 -28.57 -39.75 25.20
C LYS A 534 -27.14 -39.28 25.44
N GLU A 535 -26.43 -39.93 26.37
CA GLU A 535 -25.05 -39.59 26.69
C GLU A 535 -24.07 -39.82 25.51
N PRO A 536 -24.05 -40.98 24.83
CA PRO A 536 -23.19 -41.20 23.66
C PRO A 536 -23.47 -40.24 22.50
N LEU A 537 -24.72 -39.83 22.27
CA LEU A 537 -25.07 -38.85 21.24
C LEU A 537 -24.55 -37.44 21.58
N ILE A 538 -24.60 -37.05 22.86
CA ILE A 538 -24.00 -35.79 23.32
C ILE A 538 -22.48 -35.84 23.14
N ASP A 539 -21.84 -36.98 23.45
CA ASP A 539 -20.40 -37.14 23.24
C ASP A 539 -20.01 -37.06 21.76
N ALA A 540 -20.76 -37.72 20.87
CA ALA A 540 -20.56 -37.63 19.43
C ALA A 540 -20.75 -36.20 18.89
N ALA A 541 -21.77 -35.48 19.38
CA ALA A 541 -22.01 -34.09 19.02
C ALA A 541 -20.88 -33.17 19.50
N ASN A 542 -20.48 -33.29 20.77
CA ASN A 542 -19.39 -32.51 21.36
C ASN A 542 -18.05 -32.81 20.71
N TYR A 543 -17.78 -34.07 20.31
CA TYR A 543 -16.58 -34.44 19.55
C TYR A 543 -16.44 -33.60 18.27
N SER A 544 -17.52 -33.47 17.50
CA SER A 544 -17.55 -32.69 16.25
C SER A 544 -17.50 -31.17 16.51
N LEU A 545 -18.11 -30.71 17.62
CA LEU A 545 -18.09 -29.30 18.01
C LEU A 545 -16.72 -28.85 18.53
N GLU A 546 -15.98 -29.69 19.24
CA GLU A 546 -14.67 -29.37 19.84
C GLU A 546 -13.52 -29.20 18.84
N GLY A 547 -13.68 -29.68 17.59
CA GLY A 547 -12.64 -29.53 16.56
C GLY A 547 -12.24 -28.07 16.30
N GLU A 548 -11.02 -27.85 15.81
CA GLU A 548 -10.51 -26.51 15.50
C GLU A 548 -11.29 -25.85 14.34
N GLY A 549 -12.36 -25.13 14.68
CA GLY A 549 -13.17 -24.37 13.72
C GLY A 549 -12.75 -22.90 13.61
N LYS A 550 -12.85 -22.32 12.40
CA LYS A 550 -12.64 -20.87 12.18
C LYS A 550 -13.71 -20.01 12.91
N ARG A 551 -14.90 -20.58 13.15
CA ARG A 551 -16.09 -19.98 13.82
C ARG A 551 -16.59 -18.68 13.17
N ILE A 552 -16.42 -18.52 11.86
CA ILE A 552 -16.74 -17.26 11.16
C ILE A 552 -18.23 -16.90 11.31
N ARG A 553 -19.14 -17.87 11.20
CA ARG A 553 -20.60 -17.69 11.29
C ARG A 553 -21.03 -17.11 12.66
N PRO A 554 -20.73 -17.75 13.81
CA PRO A 554 -21.08 -17.17 15.10
C PRO A 554 -20.31 -15.87 15.40
N ILE A 555 -19.07 -15.70 14.91
CA ILE A 555 -18.36 -14.43 15.06
C ILE A 555 -19.08 -13.28 14.34
N LEU A 556 -19.54 -13.52 13.10
CA LEU A 556 -20.35 -12.55 12.35
C LEU A 556 -21.62 -12.18 13.10
N THR A 557 -22.33 -13.18 13.62
CA THR A 557 -23.57 -12.96 14.39
C THR A 557 -23.34 -12.18 15.66
N TRP A 558 -22.26 -12.48 16.40
CA TRP A 558 -21.87 -11.73 17.58
C TRP A 558 -21.60 -10.26 17.23
N VAL A 559 -20.76 -10.01 16.21
CA VAL A 559 -20.39 -8.65 15.82
C VAL A 559 -21.63 -7.87 15.40
N MET A 560 -22.49 -8.45 14.56
CA MET A 560 -23.71 -7.77 14.13
C MET A 560 -24.67 -7.53 15.30
N GLY A 561 -24.94 -8.55 16.13
CA GLY A 561 -25.87 -8.43 17.25
C GLY A 561 -25.37 -7.48 18.34
N VAL A 562 -24.17 -7.74 18.87
CA VAL A 562 -23.64 -7.05 20.05
C VAL A 562 -22.99 -5.73 19.67
N ASN A 563 -22.06 -5.72 18.71
CA ASN A 563 -21.26 -4.54 18.42
C ASN A 563 -22.00 -3.52 17.56
N GLU A 564 -22.75 -3.98 16.54
CA GLU A 564 -23.44 -3.09 15.60
C GLU A 564 -24.86 -2.75 16.05
N TYR A 565 -25.62 -3.72 16.55
CA TYR A 565 -27.02 -3.53 16.97
C TYR A 565 -27.22 -3.30 18.47
N GLY A 566 -26.18 -3.51 19.29
CA GLY A 566 -26.24 -3.24 20.73
C GLY A 566 -27.09 -4.22 21.52
N LEU A 567 -27.31 -5.44 21.01
CA LEU A 567 -27.95 -6.53 21.76
C LEU A 567 -27.04 -6.99 22.90
N GLU A 568 -27.63 -7.48 23.99
CA GLU A 568 -26.83 -8.00 25.09
C GLU A 568 -26.13 -9.31 24.70
N ALA A 569 -24.88 -9.44 25.13
CA ALA A 569 -24.05 -10.59 24.80
C ALA A 569 -24.68 -11.93 25.22
N SER A 570 -25.40 -11.97 26.33
CA SER A 570 -26.10 -13.17 26.81
C SER A 570 -27.32 -13.53 25.95
N GLU A 571 -27.99 -12.53 25.37
CA GLU A 571 -29.21 -12.72 24.59
C GLU A 571 -28.93 -13.30 23.21
N ILE A 572 -27.74 -13.07 22.66
CA ILE A 572 -27.35 -13.59 21.35
C ILE A 572 -26.82 -15.04 21.40
N VAL A 573 -26.36 -15.52 22.57
CA VAL A 573 -25.75 -16.85 22.76
C VAL A 573 -26.54 -17.99 22.10
N PRO A 574 -27.89 -18.08 22.26
CA PRO A 574 -28.64 -19.17 21.64
C PRO A 574 -28.58 -19.15 20.11
N VAL A 575 -28.53 -17.97 19.48
CA VAL A 575 -28.34 -17.86 18.02
C VAL A 575 -26.96 -18.35 17.59
N LEU A 576 -25.91 -18.01 18.35
CA LEU A 576 -24.54 -18.45 18.05
C LEU A 576 -24.44 -19.97 18.06
N ARG A 577 -25.01 -20.60 19.10
CA ARG A 577 -25.08 -22.05 19.24
C ARG A 577 -25.87 -22.67 18.12
N SER A 578 -27.06 -22.13 17.84
CA SER A 578 -27.92 -22.60 16.76
C SER A 578 -27.19 -22.64 15.42
N LEU A 579 -26.52 -21.55 15.04
CA LEU A 579 -25.78 -21.46 13.77
C LEU A 579 -24.62 -22.47 13.70
N GLU A 580 -23.84 -22.60 14.78
CA GLU A 580 -22.71 -23.54 14.78
C GLU A 580 -23.17 -25.01 14.88
N TYR A 581 -24.28 -25.30 15.56
CA TYR A 581 -24.90 -26.63 15.59
C TYR A 581 -25.42 -27.01 14.20
N MET A 582 -26.14 -26.13 13.51
CA MET A 582 -26.58 -26.36 12.13
C MET A 582 -25.40 -26.54 11.18
N HIS A 583 -24.37 -25.70 11.28
CA HIS A 583 -23.17 -25.83 10.46
C HIS A 583 -22.41 -27.13 10.75
N THR A 584 -22.29 -27.53 12.01
CA THR A 584 -21.61 -28.79 12.38
C THR A 584 -22.42 -29.99 11.91
N ALA A 585 -23.75 -29.94 11.99
CA ALA A 585 -24.64 -30.95 11.42
C ALA A 585 -24.45 -31.08 9.91
N SER A 586 -24.39 -29.96 9.17
CA SER A 586 -24.19 -29.99 7.72
C SER A 586 -22.87 -30.66 7.34
N LEU A 587 -21.79 -30.37 8.07
CA LEU A 587 -20.49 -31.02 7.86
C LEU A 587 -20.52 -32.52 8.15
N ILE A 588 -21.21 -32.96 9.21
CA ILE A 588 -21.34 -34.38 9.54
C ILE A 588 -22.03 -35.15 8.40
N PHE A 589 -23.09 -34.58 7.81
CA PHE A 589 -23.77 -35.21 6.68
C PHE A 589 -22.93 -35.19 5.40
N ASP A 590 -22.25 -34.07 5.12
CA ASP A 590 -21.34 -33.90 3.98
C ASP A 590 -20.20 -34.94 4.02
N ASP A 591 -19.67 -35.22 5.20
CA ASP A 591 -18.56 -36.15 5.41
C ASP A 591 -18.94 -37.63 5.20
N LEU A 592 -20.23 -38.00 5.14
CA LEU A 592 -20.66 -39.40 5.08
C LEU A 592 -20.20 -40.13 3.80
N PRO A 593 -20.09 -41.48 3.83
CA PRO A 593 -19.74 -42.28 2.66
C PRO A 593 -20.65 -42.11 1.44
N SER A 594 -21.92 -41.73 1.66
CA SER A 594 -22.90 -41.48 0.61
C SER A 594 -22.78 -40.10 -0.05
N GLN A 595 -21.91 -39.21 0.46
CA GLN A 595 -21.69 -37.86 -0.04
C GLN A 595 -20.23 -37.63 -0.44
N ASP A 596 -19.40 -37.02 0.41
CA ASP A 596 -17.99 -36.73 0.12
C ASP A 596 -17.03 -37.79 0.68
N ASN A 597 -17.52 -38.69 1.54
CA ASN A 597 -16.74 -39.79 2.11
C ASN A 597 -15.40 -39.32 2.72
N ALA A 598 -15.44 -38.20 3.43
CA ALA A 598 -14.23 -37.59 3.97
C ALA A 598 -13.73 -38.36 5.20
N SER A 599 -12.43 -38.69 5.24
CA SER A 599 -11.82 -39.39 6.38
C SER A 599 -11.46 -38.48 7.55
N THR A 600 -11.23 -37.19 7.29
CA THR A 600 -10.82 -36.20 8.30
C THR A 600 -11.51 -34.85 8.12
N ARG A 601 -11.83 -34.17 9.22
CA ARG A 601 -12.40 -32.83 9.28
C ARG A 601 -11.82 -32.06 10.47
N ARG A 602 -11.43 -30.79 10.27
CA ARG A 602 -10.84 -29.92 11.32
C ARG A 602 -9.66 -30.60 12.06
N GLY A 603 -8.79 -31.30 11.32
CA GLY A 603 -7.61 -31.97 11.87
C GLY A 603 -7.90 -33.26 12.65
N ARG A 604 -9.15 -33.75 12.69
CA ARG A 604 -9.57 -34.97 13.40
C ARG A 604 -10.25 -35.96 12.45
N PRO A 605 -10.26 -37.27 12.75
CA PRO A 605 -11.09 -38.22 12.01
C PRO A 605 -12.57 -37.82 12.03
N THR A 606 -13.27 -38.00 10.91
CA THR A 606 -14.70 -37.70 10.79
C THR A 606 -15.53 -38.64 11.66
N LEU A 607 -16.74 -38.20 12.02
CA LEU A 607 -17.53 -38.89 13.03
C LEU A 607 -17.90 -40.34 12.62
N HIS A 608 -18.17 -40.57 11.34
CA HIS A 608 -18.47 -41.91 10.82
C HIS A 608 -17.24 -42.85 10.80
N GLN A 609 -16.03 -42.30 10.82
CA GLN A 609 -14.78 -43.06 10.95
C GLN A 609 -14.48 -43.41 12.42
N VAL A 610 -14.83 -42.52 13.35
CA VAL A 610 -14.68 -42.76 14.80
C VAL A 610 -15.71 -43.75 15.32
N HIS A 611 -16.93 -43.65 14.82
CA HIS A 611 -18.06 -44.50 15.19
C HIS A 611 -18.52 -45.30 13.96
N ASP A 612 -19.73 -45.00 13.49
CA ASP A 612 -20.35 -45.58 12.30
C ASP A 612 -21.26 -44.53 11.64
N SER A 613 -21.75 -44.83 10.43
CA SER A 613 -22.64 -43.93 9.69
C SER A 613 -23.94 -43.65 10.44
N ALA A 614 -24.50 -44.64 11.15
CA ALA A 614 -25.76 -44.49 11.87
C ALA A 614 -25.63 -43.47 13.03
N THR A 615 -24.54 -43.55 13.79
CA THR A 615 -24.20 -42.61 14.86
C THR A 615 -23.98 -41.22 14.28
N ALA A 616 -23.28 -41.11 13.16
CA ALA A 616 -23.05 -39.83 12.50
C ALA A 616 -24.36 -39.17 12.02
N GLU A 617 -25.22 -39.92 11.32
CA GLU A 617 -26.53 -39.46 10.85
C GLU A 617 -27.42 -38.99 12.02
N LEU A 618 -27.53 -39.80 13.07
CA LEU A 618 -28.31 -39.45 14.26
C LEU A 618 -27.74 -38.24 15.00
N THR A 619 -26.42 -38.09 15.04
CA THR A 619 -25.77 -36.91 15.64
C THR A 619 -26.06 -35.64 14.86
N GLY A 620 -26.03 -35.71 13.52
CA GLY A 620 -26.44 -34.60 12.65
C GLY A 620 -27.88 -34.17 12.90
N LEU A 621 -28.82 -35.14 12.95
CA LEU A 621 -30.23 -34.86 13.27
C LEU A 621 -30.38 -34.27 14.68
N PHE A 622 -29.67 -34.81 15.67
CA PHE A 622 -29.67 -34.32 17.04
C PHE A 622 -29.21 -32.86 17.13
N LEU A 623 -28.14 -32.49 16.44
CA LEU A 623 -27.65 -31.11 16.38
C LEU A 623 -28.65 -30.15 15.73
N ILE A 624 -29.38 -30.59 14.69
CA ILE A 624 -30.46 -29.79 14.10
C ILE A 624 -31.57 -29.52 15.13
N GLN A 625 -31.99 -30.55 15.88
CA GLN A 625 -33.00 -30.37 16.93
C GLN A 625 -32.49 -29.46 18.05
N LYS A 626 -31.23 -29.60 18.45
CA LYS A 626 -30.58 -28.69 19.41
C LYS A 626 -30.54 -27.26 18.91
N ALA A 627 -30.28 -27.03 17.62
CA ALA A 627 -30.29 -25.69 17.06
C ALA A 627 -31.68 -25.04 17.15
N ILE A 628 -32.75 -25.80 16.88
CA ILE A 628 -34.14 -25.32 17.00
C ILE A 628 -34.48 -25.03 18.47
N GLU A 629 -34.04 -25.90 19.41
CA GLU A 629 -34.21 -25.69 20.85
C GLU A 629 -33.57 -24.36 21.29
N GLU A 630 -32.33 -24.09 20.88
CA GLU A 630 -31.65 -22.81 21.18
C GLU A 630 -32.41 -21.61 20.60
N GLN A 631 -32.89 -21.68 19.34
CA GLN A 631 -33.71 -20.61 18.76
C GLN A 631 -35.00 -20.37 19.54
N SER A 632 -35.65 -21.44 20.01
CA SER A 632 -36.89 -21.34 20.79
C SER A 632 -36.68 -20.83 22.22
N SER A 633 -35.43 -20.80 22.71
CA SER A 633 -35.07 -20.32 24.06
C SER A 633 -34.77 -18.81 24.12
N LEU A 634 -35.03 -18.07 23.04
CA LEU A 634 -34.83 -16.63 22.92
C LEU A 634 -35.91 -15.82 23.67
N ASP A 635 -36.14 -16.15 24.94
CA ASP A 635 -37.25 -15.65 25.77
C ASP A 635 -37.18 -14.15 26.08
N HIS A 636 -36.02 -13.52 25.83
CA HIS A 636 -35.80 -12.08 26.01
C HIS A 636 -36.39 -11.23 24.88
N PHE A 637 -36.73 -11.83 23.74
CA PHE A 637 -37.25 -11.14 22.57
C PHE A 637 -38.76 -11.34 22.41
N ASP A 638 -39.41 -10.46 21.65
CA ASP A 638 -40.83 -10.64 21.32
C ASP A 638 -41.05 -11.96 20.57
N ALA A 639 -42.10 -12.71 20.95
CA ALA A 639 -42.39 -14.03 20.42
C ALA A 639 -42.60 -14.03 18.89
N LYS A 640 -43.13 -12.93 18.32
CA LYS A 640 -43.29 -12.81 16.86
C LYS A 640 -41.93 -12.63 16.18
N THR A 641 -41.02 -11.89 16.80
CA THR A 641 -39.64 -11.71 16.32
C THR A 641 -38.88 -13.03 16.35
N VAL A 642 -38.98 -13.80 17.45
CA VAL A 642 -38.41 -15.16 17.55
C VAL A 642 -39.00 -16.10 16.48
N LEU A 643 -40.33 -16.10 16.31
CA LEU A 643 -40.98 -16.90 15.27
C LEU A 643 -40.50 -16.53 13.86
N THR A 644 -40.30 -15.24 13.59
CA THR A 644 -39.78 -14.74 12.31
C THR A 644 -38.35 -15.24 12.08
N LEU A 645 -37.50 -15.20 13.10
CA LEU A 645 -36.14 -15.73 13.04
C LEU A 645 -36.14 -17.25 12.79
N MET A 646 -36.98 -18.01 13.49
CA MET A 646 -37.08 -19.46 13.29
C MET A 646 -37.57 -19.81 11.88
N GLN A 647 -38.59 -19.10 11.38
CA GLN A 647 -39.06 -19.26 10.00
C GLN A 647 -37.96 -18.96 8.98
N TYR A 648 -37.24 -17.87 9.18
CA TYR A 648 -36.12 -17.49 8.32
C TYR A 648 -35.01 -18.54 8.36
N SER A 649 -34.60 -19.00 9.55
CA SER A 649 -33.59 -20.05 9.71
C SER A 649 -34.00 -21.36 9.04
N ALA A 650 -35.27 -21.77 9.18
CA ALA A 650 -35.78 -22.98 8.55
C ALA A 650 -35.74 -22.88 7.02
N GLN A 651 -36.14 -21.74 6.44
CA GLN A 651 -36.05 -21.49 5.00
C GLN A 651 -34.60 -21.49 4.52
N LYS A 652 -33.67 -20.87 5.26
CA LYS A 652 -32.25 -20.89 4.89
C LYS A 652 -31.65 -22.31 4.97
N ALA A 653 -32.08 -23.12 5.92
CA ALA A 653 -31.68 -24.53 6.01
C ALA A 653 -32.23 -25.36 4.84
N GLU A 654 -33.48 -25.13 4.42
CA GLU A 654 -34.08 -25.71 3.22
C GLU A 654 -33.28 -25.34 1.96
N ASP A 655 -32.98 -24.05 1.79
CA ASP A 655 -32.18 -23.56 0.66
C ASP A 655 -30.76 -24.17 0.64
N MET A 656 -30.15 -24.38 1.82
CA MET A 656 -28.84 -25.03 1.93
C MET A 656 -28.91 -26.51 1.52
N CYS A 657 -29.98 -27.23 1.90
CA CYS A 657 -30.21 -28.59 1.44
C CYS A 657 -30.38 -28.65 -0.09
N MET A 658 -31.06 -27.67 -0.69
CA MET A 658 -31.14 -27.52 -2.14
C MET A 658 -29.76 -27.31 -2.75
N GLY A 659 -28.94 -26.42 -2.17
CA GLY A 659 -27.55 -26.20 -2.61
C GLY A 659 -26.71 -27.48 -2.60
N GLN A 660 -26.78 -28.26 -1.52
CA GLN A 660 -26.08 -29.55 -1.42
C GLN A 660 -26.61 -30.56 -2.44
N ALA A 661 -27.93 -30.62 -2.65
CA ALA A 661 -28.51 -31.49 -3.66
C ALA A 661 -28.02 -31.10 -5.08
N MET A 662 -27.97 -29.81 -5.40
CA MET A 662 -27.45 -29.33 -6.68
C MET A 662 -25.99 -29.72 -6.88
N ASP A 663 -25.17 -29.55 -5.84
CA ASP A 663 -23.75 -29.94 -5.85
C ASP A 663 -23.56 -31.44 -6.14
N LEU A 664 -24.25 -32.31 -5.40
CA LEU A 664 -24.23 -33.77 -5.61
C LEU A 664 -24.68 -34.16 -7.02
N HIS A 665 -25.72 -33.51 -7.57
CA HIS A 665 -26.19 -33.77 -8.94
C HIS A 665 -25.27 -33.17 -10.01
N SER A 666 -24.37 -32.26 -9.65
CA SER A 666 -23.42 -31.62 -10.56
C SER A 666 -22.13 -32.43 -10.73
N LYS A 667 -21.81 -33.34 -9.81
CA LYS A 667 -20.60 -34.20 -9.88
C LYS A 667 -20.51 -34.89 -11.25
N GLY A 668 -19.36 -34.74 -11.92
CA GLY A 668 -19.11 -35.27 -13.26
C GLY A 668 -19.73 -34.50 -14.43
N LYS A 669 -20.31 -33.30 -14.20
CA LYS A 669 -20.86 -32.44 -15.25
C LYS A 669 -20.05 -31.15 -15.37
N ALA A 670 -19.96 -30.62 -16.59
CA ALA A 670 -19.44 -29.28 -16.84
C ALA A 670 -20.52 -28.24 -16.51
N LEU A 671 -20.23 -27.35 -15.56
CA LEU A 671 -21.13 -26.27 -15.16
C LEU A 671 -20.81 -24.96 -15.89
N THR A 672 -21.82 -24.11 -16.05
CA THR A 672 -21.61 -22.69 -16.39
C THR A 672 -21.23 -21.89 -15.14
N LEU A 673 -20.60 -20.72 -15.33
CA LEU A 673 -20.29 -19.81 -14.22
C LEU A 673 -21.55 -19.43 -13.41
N GLU A 674 -22.67 -19.18 -14.08
CA GLU A 674 -23.96 -18.87 -13.44
C GLU A 674 -24.46 -20.02 -12.55
N GLN A 675 -24.37 -21.26 -13.05
CA GLN A 675 -24.75 -22.44 -12.27
C GLN A 675 -23.84 -22.62 -11.05
N LEU A 676 -22.53 -22.42 -11.22
CA LEU A 676 -21.57 -22.53 -10.12
C LEU A 676 -21.78 -21.42 -9.07
N ASN A 677 -22.03 -20.18 -9.49
CA ASN A 677 -22.41 -19.08 -8.60
C ASN A 677 -23.67 -19.41 -7.80
N MET A 678 -24.67 -20.02 -8.44
CA MET A 678 -25.90 -20.43 -7.77
C MET A 678 -25.65 -21.55 -6.73
N ILE A 679 -24.91 -22.61 -7.09
CA ILE A 679 -24.53 -23.68 -6.15
C ILE A 679 -23.75 -23.10 -4.97
N CYS A 680 -22.74 -22.27 -5.25
CA CYS A 680 -21.91 -21.63 -4.25
C CYS A 680 -22.73 -20.76 -3.28
N PHE A 681 -23.65 -19.96 -3.81
CA PHE A 681 -24.52 -19.16 -2.96
C PHE A 681 -25.37 -20.02 -2.03
N TYR A 682 -26.06 -21.05 -2.55
CA TYR A 682 -26.93 -21.88 -1.73
C TYR A 682 -26.16 -22.81 -0.78
N LYS A 683 -25.00 -23.34 -1.16
CA LYS A 683 -24.18 -24.22 -0.30
C LYS A 683 -23.40 -23.44 0.77
N THR A 684 -22.83 -22.29 0.40
CA THR A 684 -21.86 -21.56 1.23
C THR A 684 -22.37 -20.17 1.63
N GLY A 685 -22.80 -19.36 0.66
CA GLY A 685 -23.18 -17.96 0.87
C GLY A 685 -24.39 -17.76 1.78
N ILE A 686 -25.37 -18.66 1.73
CA ILE A 686 -26.62 -18.53 2.49
C ILE A 686 -26.41 -18.62 4.00
N ALA A 687 -25.37 -19.32 4.44
CA ALA A 687 -25.01 -19.41 5.84
C ALA A 687 -24.34 -18.11 6.33
N PHE A 688 -23.59 -17.40 5.46
CA PHE A 688 -23.15 -16.04 5.73
C PHE A 688 -24.36 -15.09 5.83
N GLU A 689 -25.32 -15.22 4.92
CA GLU A 689 -26.56 -14.44 4.96
C GLU A 689 -27.29 -14.64 6.29
N ALA A 690 -27.52 -15.90 6.68
CA ALA A 690 -28.16 -16.23 7.95
C ALA A 690 -27.42 -15.62 9.16
N SER A 691 -26.08 -15.69 9.15
CA SER A 691 -25.24 -15.16 10.23
C SER A 691 -25.36 -13.63 10.39
N LEU A 692 -25.66 -12.91 9.31
CA LEU A 692 -25.85 -11.45 9.31
C LEU A 692 -27.31 -11.05 9.56
N VAL A 693 -28.26 -11.79 9.00
CA VAL A 693 -29.69 -11.42 9.01
C VAL A 693 -30.40 -11.86 10.28
N MET A 694 -30.07 -13.02 10.86
CA MET A 694 -30.68 -13.46 12.12
C MET A 694 -30.52 -12.45 13.28
N PRO A 695 -29.31 -11.91 13.57
CA PRO A 695 -29.20 -10.86 14.59
C PRO A 695 -29.91 -9.56 14.19
N ALA A 696 -30.00 -9.25 12.89
CA ALA A 696 -30.75 -8.09 12.40
C ALA A 696 -32.26 -8.24 12.61
N ILE A 697 -32.81 -9.45 12.50
CA ILE A 697 -34.21 -9.76 12.81
C ILE A 697 -34.46 -9.52 14.31
N LEU A 698 -33.59 -10.03 15.19
CA LEU A 698 -33.71 -9.84 16.63
C LEU A 698 -33.63 -8.37 17.05
N ALA A 699 -32.79 -7.60 16.38
CA ALA A 699 -32.67 -6.16 16.58
C ALA A 699 -33.75 -5.33 15.85
N GLU A 700 -34.74 -5.99 15.22
CA GLU A 700 -35.84 -5.35 14.48
C GLU A 700 -35.38 -4.34 13.41
N VAL A 701 -34.27 -4.65 12.76
CA VAL A 701 -33.67 -3.84 11.70
C VAL A 701 -34.59 -3.78 10.48
N LYS A 702 -34.69 -2.61 9.86
CA LYS A 702 -35.59 -2.37 8.73
C LYS A 702 -35.19 -3.16 7.49
N ALA A 703 -36.19 -3.55 6.69
CA ALA A 703 -36.02 -4.33 5.46
C ALA A 703 -34.94 -3.81 4.48
N PRO A 704 -34.75 -2.48 4.25
CA PRO A 704 -33.69 -2.00 3.36
C PRO A 704 -32.28 -2.41 3.80
N GLU A 705 -31.97 -2.33 5.10
CA GLU A 705 -30.66 -2.73 5.62
C GLU A 705 -30.47 -4.25 5.51
N ILE A 706 -31.52 -5.04 5.76
CA ILE A 706 -31.50 -6.49 5.53
C ILE A 706 -31.21 -6.82 4.05
N THR A 707 -31.82 -6.12 3.09
CA THR A 707 -31.54 -6.32 1.66
C THR A 707 -30.07 -6.07 1.31
N VAL A 708 -29.46 -5.04 1.89
CA VAL A 708 -28.03 -4.77 1.70
C VAL A 708 -27.16 -5.86 2.31
N LEU A 709 -27.49 -6.36 3.51
CA LEU A 709 -26.79 -7.50 4.13
C LEU A 709 -26.85 -8.76 3.26
N LYS A 710 -28.00 -9.03 2.62
CA LYS A 710 -28.16 -10.16 1.70
C LYS A 710 -27.29 -10.00 0.46
N LYS A 711 -27.29 -8.81 -0.15
CA LYS A 711 -26.42 -8.49 -1.30
C LYS A 711 -24.94 -8.64 -0.95
N PHE A 712 -24.53 -8.16 0.22
CA PHE A 712 -23.19 -8.35 0.73
C PHE A 712 -22.85 -9.84 0.92
N ALA A 713 -23.71 -10.60 1.59
CA ALA A 713 -23.50 -12.02 1.88
C ALA A 713 -23.37 -12.86 0.60
N TYR A 714 -24.18 -12.56 -0.42
CA TYR A 714 -24.13 -13.22 -1.73
C TYR A 714 -22.72 -13.09 -2.34
N HIS A 715 -22.22 -11.87 -2.47
CA HIS A 715 -20.91 -11.62 -3.09
C HIS A 715 -19.74 -12.07 -2.19
N ALA A 716 -19.82 -11.84 -0.88
CA ALA A 716 -18.81 -12.28 0.07
C ALA A 716 -18.67 -13.82 0.10
N GLY A 717 -19.80 -14.54 0.06
CA GLY A 717 -19.83 -15.99 0.00
C GLY A 717 -19.20 -16.55 -1.27
N ILE A 718 -19.48 -15.93 -2.42
CA ILE A 718 -18.86 -16.35 -3.69
C ILE A 718 -17.36 -16.06 -3.71
N ALA A 719 -16.93 -14.86 -3.30
CA ALA A 719 -15.51 -14.55 -3.18
C ALA A 719 -14.77 -15.50 -2.24
N PHE A 720 -15.43 -15.93 -1.15
CA PHE A 720 -14.89 -16.92 -0.21
C PHE A 720 -14.63 -18.26 -0.89
N GLN A 721 -15.60 -18.78 -1.65
CA GLN A 721 -15.48 -20.05 -2.35
C GLN A 721 -14.43 -19.99 -3.47
N ILE A 722 -14.42 -18.93 -4.28
CA ILE A 722 -13.40 -18.77 -5.31
C ILE A 722 -12.00 -18.77 -4.69
N LYS A 723 -11.83 -18.16 -3.51
CA LYS A 723 -10.55 -18.22 -2.80
C LYS A 723 -10.22 -19.63 -2.30
N ASP A 724 -11.18 -20.40 -1.80
CA ASP A 724 -10.92 -21.81 -1.43
C ASP A 724 -10.46 -22.61 -2.66
N ASP A 725 -11.18 -22.53 -3.79
CA ASP A 725 -10.79 -23.20 -5.04
C ASP A 725 -9.37 -22.80 -5.53
N LEU A 726 -9.00 -21.53 -5.35
CA LEU A 726 -7.65 -21.03 -5.66
C LEU A 726 -6.59 -21.58 -4.70
N LEU A 727 -6.88 -21.68 -3.41
CA LEU A 727 -5.97 -22.22 -2.40
C LEU A 727 -5.77 -23.73 -2.57
N ASP A 728 -6.83 -24.47 -2.92
CA ASP A 728 -6.75 -25.90 -3.18
C ASP A 728 -5.82 -26.19 -4.37
N LEU A 729 -5.94 -25.40 -5.45
CA LEU A 729 -5.00 -25.47 -6.58
C LEU A 729 -3.55 -25.17 -6.16
N GLU A 730 -3.33 -24.12 -5.35
CA GLU A 730 -1.99 -23.70 -4.91
C GLU A 730 -1.35 -24.73 -3.95
N GLY A 731 -2.14 -25.33 -3.06
CA GLY A 731 -1.71 -26.38 -2.13
C GLY A 731 -1.31 -27.68 -2.83
N ASP A 732 -2.06 -28.11 -3.84
CA ASP A 732 -1.75 -29.29 -4.65
C ASP A 732 -0.42 -29.16 -5.40
N LEU A 733 -0.14 -27.96 -5.94
CA LEU A 733 1.11 -27.67 -6.63
C LEU A 733 2.33 -27.81 -5.69
N LEU A 734 2.20 -27.36 -4.44
CA LEU A 734 3.26 -27.43 -3.43
C LEU A 734 3.49 -28.86 -2.90
N LEU A 735 2.44 -29.65 -2.75
CA LEU A 735 2.53 -30.99 -2.17
C LEU A 735 2.97 -32.07 -3.17
N LEU A 736 2.58 -31.98 -4.45
CA LEU A 736 2.57 -33.14 -5.34
C LEU A 736 3.30 -32.95 -6.68
N GLY A 737 3.65 -31.70 -7.06
CA GLY A 737 4.30 -31.42 -8.36
C GLY A 737 3.49 -31.86 -9.59
N LYS A 738 2.23 -32.28 -9.40
CA LYS A 738 1.22 -32.70 -10.40
C LYS A 738 -0.18 -32.47 -9.84
N HIS A 739 -1.15 -32.24 -10.73
CA HIS A 739 -2.57 -32.09 -10.39
C HIS A 739 -3.17 -33.38 -9.81
N THR A 740 -3.36 -33.44 -8.49
CA THR A 740 -4.26 -34.41 -7.86
C THR A 740 -4.94 -33.74 -6.68
N GLY A 741 -5.93 -32.90 -6.98
CA GLY A 741 -6.90 -32.43 -6.00
C GLY A 741 -8.03 -33.43 -5.88
N LYS A 742 -8.65 -33.54 -4.69
CA LYS A 742 -9.89 -34.31 -4.50
C LYS A 742 -10.97 -33.95 -5.52
N ASP A 743 -10.99 -32.72 -6.03
CA ASP A 743 -11.94 -32.28 -7.05
C ASP A 743 -11.64 -32.81 -8.46
N VAL A 744 -10.37 -33.07 -8.79
CA VAL A 744 -9.99 -33.79 -10.02
C VAL A 744 -10.36 -35.27 -9.89
N GLU A 745 -10.18 -35.86 -8.70
CA GLU A 745 -10.61 -37.24 -8.41
C GLU A 745 -12.15 -37.39 -8.41
N ASN A 746 -12.88 -36.37 -7.96
CA ASN A 746 -14.35 -36.33 -7.91
C ASN A 746 -15.02 -35.78 -9.17
N ASN A 747 -14.24 -35.29 -10.14
CA ASN A 747 -14.73 -34.74 -11.40
C ASN A 747 -15.69 -33.53 -11.19
N ASN A 748 -15.36 -32.67 -10.22
CA ASN A 748 -16.15 -31.49 -9.84
C ASN A 748 -15.78 -30.25 -10.68
N SER A 749 -16.79 -29.46 -11.06
CA SER A 749 -16.57 -28.15 -11.68
C SER A 749 -16.27 -27.10 -10.61
N THR A 750 -15.04 -26.55 -10.61
CA THR A 750 -14.60 -25.44 -9.73
C THR A 750 -14.49 -24.12 -10.52
N PHE A 751 -14.39 -23.00 -9.82
CA PHE A 751 -14.21 -21.69 -10.48
C PHE A 751 -12.92 -21.65 -11.29
N VAL A 752 -11.86 -22.27 -10.77
CA VAL A 752 -10.57 -22.42 -11.45
C VAL A 752 -10.72 -23.29 -12.70
N SER A 753 -11.48 -24.38 -12.66
CA SER A 753 -11.67 -25.26 -13.82
C SER A 753 -12.41 -24.58 -14.98
N ILE A 754 -13.34 -23.67 -14.67
CA ILE A 754 -14.17 -22.96 -15.66
C ILE A 754 -13.43 -21.73 -16.21
N LEU A 755 -12.80 -20.94 -15.33
CA LEU A 755 -12.25 -19.62 -15.68
C LEU A 755 -10.72 -19.60 -15.84
N GLY A 756 -10.04 -20.70 -15.47
CA GLY A 756 -8.61 -20.68 -15.22
C GLY A 756 -8.25 -19.91 -13.95
N GLN A 757 -6.99 -20.04 -13.51
CA GLN A 757 -6.52 -19.39 -12.28
C GLN A 757 -6.62 -17.87 -12.33
N GLU A 758 -6.28 -17.27 -13.46
CA GLU A 758 -6.31 -15.81 -13.64
C GLU A 758 -7.76 -15.28 -13.71
N GLY A 759 -8.63 -15.95 -14.47
CA GLY A 759 -10.05 -15.59 -14.55
C GLY A 759 -10.76 -15.73 -13.21
N ALA A 760 -10.47 -16.80 -12.45
CA ALA A 760 -11.00 -16.98 -11.10
C ALA A 760 -10.54 -15.84 -10.16
N ARG A 761 -9.28 -15.41 -10.21
CA ARG A 761 -8.81 -14.26 -9.43
C ARG A 761 -9.57 -12.97 -9.79
N LYS A 762 -9.80 -12.71 -11.07
CA LYS A 762 -10.58 -11.52 -11.52
C LYS A 762 -12.02 -11.59 -11.03
N GLU A 763 -12.67 -12.75 -11.14
CA GLU A 763 -14.04 -12.95 -10.67
C GLU A 763 -14.16 -12.78 -9.14
N MET A 764 -13.18 -13.28 -8.37
CA MET A 764 -13.11 -13.05 -6.93
C MET A 764 -13.05 -11.56 -6.58
N TRP A 765 -12.20 -10.79 -7.30
CA TRP A 765 -12.06 -9.35 -7.08
C TRP A 765 -13.27 -8.55 -7.56
N GLU A 766 -13.98 -9.02 -8.59
CA GLU A 766 -15.27 -8.45 -9.00
C GLU A 766 -16.31 -8.61 -7.87
N HIS A 767 -16.46 -9.81 -7.33
CA HIS A 767 -17.33 -10.05 -6.18
C HIS A 767 -16.91 -9.27 -4.93
N TYR A 768 -15.60 -9.14 -4.67
CA TYR A 768 -15.09 -8.25 -3.62
C TYR A 768 -15.55 -6.80 -3.82
N CYS A 769 -15.44 -6.27 -5.04
CA CYS A 769 -15.88 -4.90 -5.35
C CYS A 769 -17.39 -4.73 -5.16
N LEU A 770 -18.20 -5.66 -5.67
CA LEU A 770 -19.65 -5.64 -5.52
C LEU A 770 -20.09 -5.74 -4.04
N ALA A 771 -19.38 -6.53 -3.23
CA ALA A 771 -19.63 -6.61 -1.79
C ALA A 771 -19.25 -5.31 -1.07
N MET A 772 -18.11 -4.70 -1.42
CA MET A 772 -17.70 -3.39 -0.90
C MET A 772 -18.66 -2.26 -1.31
N GLU A 773 -19.20 -2.31 -2.52
CA GLU A 773 -20.24 -1.40 -3.01
C GLU A 773 -21.54 -1.57 -2.22
N ALA A 774 -21.96 -2.81 -1.95
CA ALA A 774 -23.11 -3.07 -1.08
C ALA A 774 -22.89 -2.49 0.34
N LEU A 775 -21.70 -2.65 0.94
CA LEU A 775 -21.42 -2.06 2.25
C LEU A 775 -21.55 -0.53 2.27
N LYS A 776 -21.33 0.17 1.16
CA LYS A 776 -21.53 1.64 1.09
C LYS A 776 -23.01 2.05 1.16
N GLU A 777 -23.92 1.14 0.80
CA GLU A 777 -25.37 1.35 0.90
C GLU A 777 -25.89 1.19 2.34
N MET A 778 -25.06 0.66 3.26
CA MET A 778 -25.44 0.50 4.67
C MET A 778 -25.58 1.87 5.36
N PRO A 779 -26.56 2.04 6.26
CA PRO A 779 -26.72 3.28 7.02
C PRO A 779 -25.61 3.50 8.07
N ARG A 780 -24.79 2.47 8.33
CA ARG A 780 -23.71 2.45 9.32
C ARG A 780 -22.42 1.93 8.67
N ASN A 781 -21.28 2.43 9.10
CA ASN A 781 -19.97 1.99 8.62
C ASN A 781 -19.47 0.77 9.42
N ILE A 782 -19.67 -0.44 8.88
CA ILE A 782 -19.30 -1.69 9.56
C ILE A 782 -17.86 -2.08 9.17
N VAL A 783 -16.90 -1.52 9.91
CA VAL A 783 -15.44 -1.73 9.67
C VAL A 783 -15.07 -3.23 9.69
N PHE A 784 -15.73 -4.03 10.53
CA PHE A 784 -15.47 -5.46 10.62
C PHE A 784 -15.75 -6.20 9.30
N LEU A 785 -16.82 -5.86 8.58
CA LEU A 785 -17.18 -6.54 7.32
C LEU A 785 -16.22 -6.19 6.18
N LYS A 786 -15.74 -4.94 6.13
CA LYS A 786 -14.65 -4.54 5.23
C LYS A 786 -13.41 -5.41 5.46
N HIS A 787 -12.96 -5.53 6.72
CA HIS A 787 -11.76 -6.31 7.04
C HIS A 787 -11.96 -7.82 6.91
N LEU A 788 -13.18 -8.31 7.08
CA LEU A 788 -13.53 -9.69 6.75
C LEU A 788 -13.34 -9.95 5.26
N LEU A 789 -13.85 -9.10 4.37
CA LEU A 789 -13.62 -9.25 2.93
C LEU A 789 -12.12 -9.18 2.57
N ASN A 790 -11.40 -8.20 3.14
CA ASN A 790 -9.95 -8.10 2.95
C ASN A 790 -9.24 -9.38 3.38
N TYR A 791 -9.64 -9.97 4.51
CA TYR A 791 -9.11 -11.24 4.98
C TYR A 791 -9.46 -12.39 4.02
N ILE A 792 -10.72 -12.45 3.54
CA ILE A 792 -11.18 -13.51 2.64
C ILE A 792 -10.34 -13.56 1.38
N VAL A 793 -10.09 -12.43 0.70
CA VAL A 793 -9.38 -12.43 -0.59
C VAL A 793 -7.86 -12.58 -0.45
N ASN A 794 -7.29 -12.20 0.71
CA ASN A 794 -5.84 -12.21 0.95
C ASN A 794 -5.36 -13.33 1.90
N ARG A 795 -6.20 -14.28 2.31
CA ARG A 795 -5.78 -15.38 3.20
C ARG A 795 -4.88 -16.36 2.48
N ASP A 796 -3.93 -16.93 3.21
CA ASP A 796 -3.02 -17.98 2.72
C ASP A 796 -3.49 -19.40 3.08
N ARG A 797 -4.61 -19.53 3.83
CA ARG A 797 -5.16 -20.80 4.36
C ARG A 797 -6.62 -20.71 4.84
#